data_AF-A0A4D9CXQ9-F1
#
_entry.id   AF-A0A4D9CXQ9-F1
#
_cell.length_a   1.000
_cell.length_b   1.000
_cell.length_c   1.000
_cell.angle_alpha   90.00
_cell.angle_beta   90.00
_cell.angle_gamma   90.00
#
_symmetry.space_group_name_H-M   'P 1'
#
loop_
_entity.id
_entity.type
_entity.pdbx_description
1 polymer ?
#
loop_
_entity_poly.entity_id
_entity_poly.type
_entity_poly.pdbx_seq_one_letter_code
_entity_poly.pdbx_strand_id
1 'polypeptide(L)'
;MTYDFEVQEEGGKVVFSRRGVGRLVHDVTCTQAGSTLTVQVIERPSLRSYRTLSAVCKEVRREMRTLTRDDRQTYLESLDIFYRIPLADGRARYGPRFANNALLTAAHSSEIWCLHDPNQFMAVHSAFMHWAEQNMKRISAVQSGKESEADGKRQPVVLNETAPFRSVGQKSAHVPHLALGAIPYWDFHIDTQTLGSTWWWGNPFFQTDDNEGFGPMETSPTTGHVVEGCGRFARMPMVRAEDLPEDVMRAYDPGVDAYGFVTSKSFTLNSSPFVTRSETVCGLPMALPMAPAQNLFDCYDSFNTWKEATTCLYMQVHLQLHSHFGGGAWNCGVNLKEFQKSFPQYSSELLSFLGVSGRAQGLRRFRECDREAGRCHCPGLDSENMPYYKLYRLLASDLRQVRRAWPGEFFLAPYRGTEELRFLKNDGNFHDWEDQDRLLRMVARVWCETAVNGHFVSMASINDPVFYAAHVYFDRLSHFLALSPALMERGFNRTWSEAKGGEEGLQEKGEGKDRQREGDDADWERDFEGRGEIEDDVMARNRQVRHRHGRLRRRVEAGERETSSARGATQQVEQRDVPKDWDSPKESIASDGEMRDCLGGRYTDPSPFTPYLMAAADEEEEERVTNEQDLDPGRHYSMKEIDELMHPLHPSLPYVYDDLVHWGGKRWDPNRTK
;
A
#
# COMPACT_ATOMS: atom_id res chain seq x y z
N MET A 1 22.58 38.60 24.10
CA MET A 1 23.30 38.67 22.80
C MET A 1 22.30 39.16 21.77
N THR A 2 22.69 40.14 20.97
CA THR A 2 21.88 40.70 19.89
C THR A 2 22.52 40.21 18.59
N TYR A 3 21.74 39.54 17.75
CA TYR A 3 22.14 39.08 16.43
C TYR A 3 21.42 39.95 15.41
N ASP A 4 22.14 40.41 14.40
CA ASP A 4 21.56 41.03 13.22
C ASP A 4 21.55 39.96 12.11
N PHE A 5 20.47 39.87 11.36
CA PHE A 5 20.32 38.89 10.27
C PHE A 5 20.01 39.66 8.99
N GLU A 6 20.61 39.26 7.89
CA GLU A 6 20.29 39.73 6.56
C GLU A 6 19.99 38.49 5.72
N VAL A 7 18.74 38.35 5.27
CA VAL A 7 18.36 37.28 4.35
C VAL A 7 18.30 37.91 2.97
N GLN A 8 19.14 37.42 2.06
CA GLN A 8 19.11 37.79 0.66
C GLN A 8 18.43 36.66 -0.10
N GLU A 9 17.31 36.98 -0.71
CA GLU A 9 16.58 36.08 -1.61
C GLU A 9 16.98 36.42 -3.04
N GLU A 10 17.46 35.44 -3.81
CA GLU A 10 17.48 35.58 -5.27
C GLU A 10 16.06 35.34 -5.80
N GLY A 11 15.20 36.37 -5.77
CA GLY A 11 13.92 36.36 -6.51
C GLY A 11 12.60 36.60 -5.74
N GLY A 12 12.61 36.88 -4.44
CA GLY A 12 11.38 37.09 -3.66
C GLY A 12 11.54 38.05 -2.46
N LYS A 13 10.48 38.22 -1.66
CA LYS A 13 10.42 39.21 -0.55
C LYS A 13 10.02 38.56 0.77
N VAL A 14 10.97 38.34 1.68
CA VAL A 14 10.70 37.86 3.06
C VAL A 14 10.35 39.03 4.00
N VAL A 15 9.29 38.89 4.81
CA VAL A 15 8.89 39.85 5.85
C VAL A 15 9.23 39.28 7.23
N PHE A 16 9.96 40.04 8.06
CA PHE A 16 10.34 39.64 9.41
C PHE A 16 9.52 40.39 10.47
N SER A 17 9.07 39.69 11.51
CA SER A 17 8.54 40.30 12.74
C SER A 17 9.37 39.89 13.96
N ARG A 18 9.58 40.82 14.90
CA ARG A 18 10.47 40.64 16.07
C ARG A 18 9.66 40.48 17.36
N ARG A 19 9.98 39.48 18.19
CA ARG A 19 9.66 39.49 19.63
C ARG A 19 10.77 38.91 20.51
N GLY A 20 11.31 39.76 21.40
CA GLY A 20 11.84 39.37 22.71
C GLY A 20 13.34 39.05 22.83
N VAL A 21 13.83 39.16 24.07
CA VAL A 21 15.17 38.72 24.51
C VAL A 21 15.04 37.26 24.95
N GLY A 22 15.55 36.34 24.13
CA GLY A 22 15.40 34.88 24.28
C GLY A 22 15.83 34.16 23.00
N ARG A 23 15.64 32.83 22.91
CA ARG A 23 15.79 32.05 21.67
C ARG A 23 15.02 32.77 20.55
N LEU A 24 15.73 33.35 19.58
CA LEU A 24 15.12 33.98 18.41
C LEU A 24 14.51 32.86 17.55
N VAL A 25 13.19 32.85 17.48
CA VAL A 25 12.42 32.04 16.53
C VAL A 25 12.03 33.01 15.42
N HIS A 26 12.49 32.74 14.21
CA HIS A 26 12.11 33.47 13.02
C HIS A 26 11.23 32.57 12.18
N ASP A 27 10.06 33.08 11.78
CA ASP A 27 9.19 32.40 10.83
C ASP A 27 9.63 32.84 9.43
N VAL A 28 10.05 31.87 8.62
CA VAL A 28 10.33 32.06 7.20
C VAL A 28 9.15 31.48 6.43
N THR A 29 8.38 32.34 5.76
CA THR A 29 7.28 31.92 4.92
C THR A 29 7.79 31.71 3.50
N CYS A 30 7.76 30.46 3.04
CA CYS A 30 7.98 30.12 1.65
C CYS A 30 6.74 30.42 0.81
N THR A 31 6.90 31.05 -0.34
CA THR A 31 5.81 31.30 -1.30
C THR A 31 5.78 30.31 -2.46
N GLN A 32 6.88 29.58 -2.70
CA GLN A 32 7.01 28.60 -3.79
C GLN A 32 7.85 27.40 -3.36
N ALA A 33 7.35 26.18 -3.56
CA ALA A 33 8.12 24.96 -3.31
C ALA A 33 9.27 24.80 -4.34
N GLY A 34 10.35 24.12 -3.96
CA GLY A 34 11.58 24.00 -4.75
C GLY A 34 12.54 25.20 -4.62
N SER A 35 12.04 26.38 -4.22
CA SER A 35 12.89 27.57 -4.07
C SER A 35 13.96 27.37 -2.97
N THR A 36 15.19 27.78 -3.28
CA THR A 36 16.32 27.74 -2.32
C THR A 36 16.50 29.11 -1.69
N LEU A 37 16.41 29.16 -0.37
CA LEU A 37 16.63 30.36 0.43
C LEU A 37 18.03 30.32 1.03
N THR A 38 18.83 31.34 0.74
CA THR A 38 20.14 31.54 1.38
C THR A 38 19.98 32.44 2.59
N VAL A 39 20.04 31.85 3.79
CA VAL A 39 19.93 32.57 5.05
C VAL A 39 21.34 32.86 5.57
N GLN A 40 21.75 34.14 5.58
CA GLN A 40 23.01 34.54 6.19
C GLN A 40 22.78 34.94 7.66
N VAL A 41 23.44 34.21 8.56
CA VAL A 41 23.44 34.49 10.00
C VAL A 41 24.72 35.24 10.36
N ILE A 42 24.61 36.47 10.86
CA ILE A 42 25.75 37.29 11.27
C ILE A 42 25.94 37.17 12.79
N GLU A 43 26.97 36.44 13.22
CA GLU A 43 27.32 36.33 14.64
C GLU A 43 28.28 37.47 15.06
N ARG A 44 27.70 38.54 15.63
CA ARG A 44 28.38 39.73 16.23
C ARG A 44 29.03 40.74 15.26
N PRO A 45 29.01 42.05 15.60
CA PRO A 45 29.61 43.10 14.75
C PRO A 45 31.15 43.10 14.70
N SER A 46 31.83 42.55 15.72
CA SER A 46 33.29 42.70 15.88
C SER A 46 34.12 41.56 15.30
N LEU A 47 33.50 40.42 15.00
CA LEU A 47 34.08 39.26 14.32
C LEU A 47 33.07 38.85 13.27
N ARG A 48 33.27 39.27 12.01
CA ARG A 48 32.37 38.92 10.89
C ARG A 48 32.47 37.42 10.56
N SER A 49 31.97 36.55 11.43
CA SER A 49 31.66 35.17 11.08
C SER A 49 30.23 35.13 10.57
N TYR A 50 30.08 34.88 9.27
CA TYR A 50 28.80 34.54 8.67
C TYR A 50 28.64 33.01 8.68
N ARG A 51 27.44 32.54 9.00
CA ARG A 51 27.02 31.18 8.65
C ARG A 51 25.96 31.31 7.57
N THR A 52 26.24 30.73 6.42
CA THR A 52 25.26 30.59 5.35
C THR A 52 24.52 29.28 5.56
N LEU A 53 23.19 29.36 5.66
CA LEU A 53 22.30 28.21 5.68
C LEU A 53 21.53 28.20 4.36
N SER A 54 21.53 27.06 3.68
CA SER A 54 20.65 26.82 2.54
C SER A 54 19.39 26.14 3.06
N ALA A 55 18.22 26.72 2.78
CA ALA A 55 16.93 26.10 3.03
C ALA A 55 16.23 25.85 1.70
N VAL A 56 15.50 24.74 1.59
CA VAL A 56 14.66 24.45 0.41
C VAL A 56 13.21 24.48 0.86
N CYS A 57 12.40 25.28 0.17
CA CYS A 57 10.97 25.33 0.40
C CYS A 57 10.32 24.06 -0.15
N LYS A 58 9.50 23.39 0.66
CA LYS A 58 8.82 22.15 0.27
C LYS A 58 7.36 22.21 0.70
N GLU A 59 6.48 21.63 -0.11
CA GLU A 59 5.11 21.38 0.29
C GLU A 59 5.06 20.33 1.41
N VAL A 60 3.92 20.27 2.09
CA VAL A 60 3.73 19.37 3.20
C VAL A 60 2.61 18.40 2.86
N ARG A 61 2.93 17.13 2.71
CA ARG A 61 1.96 16.03 2.72
C ARG A 61 1.45 15.86 4.14
N ARG A 62 0.13 15.88 4.30
CA ARG A 62 -0.54 15.89 5.60
C ARG A 62 -1.42 14.67 5.79
N GLU A 63 -1.67 14.34 7.04
CA GLU A 63 -2.59 13.26 7.38
C GLU A 63 -4.02 13.67 6.94
N MET A 64 -4.70 12.80 6.19
CA MET A 64 -5.97 13.11 5.52
C MET A 64 -7.06 13.63 6.49
N ARG A 65 -7.10 13.18 7.76
CA ARG A 65 -8.06 13.65 8.76
C ARG A 65 -7.77 15.07 9.26
N THR A 66 -6.54 15.56 9.08
CA THR A 66 -6.10 16.91 9.48
C THR A 66 -6.29 17.96 8.38
N LEU A 67 -6.59 17.52 7.15
CA LEU A 67 -6.93 18.42 6.06
C LEU A 67 -8.18 19.23 6.38
N THR A 68 -8.20 20.48 5.91
CA THR A 68 -9.45 21.23 5.85
C THR A 68 -10.42 20.52 4.91
N ARG A 69 -11.71 20.86 5.01
CA ARG A 69 -12.72 20.32 4.09
C ARG A 69 -12.37 20.66 2.63
N ASP A 70 -11.99 21.90 2.37
CA ASP A 70 -11.70 22.37 1.02
C ASP A 70 -10.46 21.68 0.43
N ASP A 71 -9.37 21.54 1.19
CA ASP A 71 -8.17 20.81 0.73
C ASP A 71 -8.49 19.35 0.39
N ARG A 72 -9.32 18.71 1.23
CA ARG A 72 -9.75 17.33 1.03
C ARG A 72 -10.61 17.20 -0.22
N GLN A 73 -11.55 18.12 -0.45
CA GLN A 73 -12.36 18.12 -1.66
C GLN A 73 -11.51 18.35 -2.91
N THR A 74 -10.57 19.29 -2.89
CA THR A 74 -9.63 19.51 -4.00
C THR A 74 -8.83 18.25 -4.34
N TYR A 75 -8.37 17.51 -3.32
CA TYR A 75 -7.70 16.23 -3.51
C TYR A 75 -8.63 15.18 -4.15
N LEU A 76 -9.82 14.95 -3.57
CA LEU A 76 -10.75 13.94 -4.06
C LEU A 76 -11.27 14.28 -5.47
N GLU A 77 -11.46 15.56 -5.80
CA GLU A 77 -11.81 16.06 -7.13
C GLU A 77 -10.73 15.75 -8.16
N SER A 78 -9.49 16.10 -7.83
CA SER A 78 -8.35 15.87 -8.71
C SER A 78 -8.16 14.37 -8.94
N LEU A 79 -8.35 13.57 -7.90
CA LEU A 79 -8.29 12.11 -7.96
C LEU A 79 -9.39 11.52 -8.85
N ASP A 80 -10.64 11.94 -8.71
CA ASP A 80 -11.75 11.46 -9.54
C ASP A 80 -11.53 11.75 -11.02
N ILE A 81 -11.08 12.97 -11.35
CA ILE A 81 -10.71 13.33 -12.73
C ILE A 81 -9.56 12.46 -13.22
N PHE A 82 -8.51 12.30 -12.41
CA PHE A 82 -7.33 11.49 -12.72
C PHE A 82 -7.68 10.03 -13.07
N TYR A 83 -8.71 9.49 -12.43
CA TYR A 83 -9.23 8.15 -12.73
C TYR A 83 -10.09 8.09 -14.00
N ARG A 84 -10.97 9.08 -14.22
CA ARG A 84 -12.00 9.01 -15.26
C ARG A 84 -11.57 9.58 -16.60
N ILE A 85 -10.55 10.44 -16.64
CA ILE A 85 -10.17 11.10 -17.89
C ILE A 85 -9.41 10.12 -18.81
N PRO A 86 -9.81 9.96 -20.08
CA PRO A 86 -9.03 9.21 -21.06
C PRO A 86 -7.63 9.83 -21.22
N LEU A 87 -6.62 9.00 -21.46
CA LEU A 87 -5.23 9.47 -21.52
C LEU A 87 -5.02 10.53 -22.62
N ALA A 88 -5.62 10.31 -23.79
CA ALA A 88 -5.54 11.26 -24.90
C ALA A 88 -6.15 12.63 -24.54
N ASP A 89 -7.34 12.63 -23.93
CA ASP A 89 -8.01 13.86 -23.49
C ASP A 89 -7.24 14.57 -22.38
N GLY A 90 -6.67 13.80 -21.46
CA GLY A 90 -5.82 14.33 -20.41
C GLY A 90 -4.54 14.96 -20.95
N ARG A 91 -3.89 14.35 -21.95
CA ARG A 91 -2.74 14.95 -22.62
C ARG A 91 -3.10 16.22 -23.38
N ALA A 92 -4.27 16.24 -24.03
CA ALA A 92 -4.76 17.43 -24.71
C ALA A 92 -5.11 18.57 -23.74
N ARG A 93 -5.60 18.25 -22.53
CA ARG A 93 -6.06 19.25 -21.55
C ARG A 93 -5.00 19.70 -20.56
N TYR A 94 -4.12 18.80 -20.12
CA TYR A 94 -3.18 19.00 -19.01
C TYR A 94 -1.71 18.92 -19.46
N GLY A 95 -1.46 18.80 -20.77
CA GLY A 95 -0.14 18.79 -21.38
C GLY A 95 0.31 17.40 -21.82
N PRO A 96 1.22 17.30 -22.80
CA PRO A 96 1.62 16.03 -23.43
C PRO A 96 2.22 15.00 -22.45
N ARG A 97 2.75 15.46 -21.31
CA ARG A 97 3.31 14.60 -20.25
C ARG A 97 2.26 13.98 -19.33
N PHE A 98 1.00 14.35 -19.47
CA PHE A 98 -0.04 13.85 -18.58
C PHE A 98 -0.14 12.32 -18.64
N ALA A 99 -0.19 11.71 -17.46
CA ALA A 99 -0.52 10.31 -17.24
C ALA A 99 -1.80 10.27 -16.39
N ASN A 100 -2.72 9.38 -16.75
CA ASN A 100 -3.92 9.11 -15.95
C ASN A 100 -3.75 7.84 -15.12
N ASN A 101 -4.78 7.48 -14.35
CA ASN A 101 -4.75 6.25 -13.56
C ASN A 101 -4.56 4.99 -14.42
N ALA A 102 -5.09 4.96 -15.65
CA ALA A 102 -4.96 3.79 -16.51
C ALA A 102 -3.49 3.47 -16.85
N LEU A 103 -2.71 4.50 -17.17
CA LEU A 103 -1.28 4.33 -17.43
C LEU A 103 -0.54 3.85 -16.17
N LEU A 104 -0.79 4.47 -15.01
CA LEU A 104 -0.17 4.03 -13.75
C LEU A 104 -0.61 2.61 -13.36
N THR A 105 -1.84 2.22 -13.68
CA THR A 105 -2.35 0.87 -13.48
C THR A 105 -1.61 -0.16 -14.33
N ALA A 106 -1.33 0.18 -15.59
CA ALA A 106 -0.51 -0.65 -16.47
C ALA A 106 0.91 -0.79 -15.92
N ALA A 107 1.54 0.32 -15.54
CA ALA A 107 2.88 0.31 -14.98
C ALA A 107 2.96 -0.51 -13.69
N HIS A 108 2.04 -0.30 -12.74
CA HIS A 108 2.00 -1.03 -11.47
C HIS A 108 1.68 -2.52 -11.64
N SER A 109 0.86 -2.87 -12.64
CA SER A 109 0.49 -4.26 -12.95
C SER A 109 1.48 -4.96 -13.88
N SER A 110 2.62 -4.33 -14.17
CA SER A 110 3.66 -4.88 -15.04
C SER A 110 4.17 -6.24 -14.57
N GLU A 111 4.32 -7.17 -15.50
CA GLU A 111 4.96 -8.47 -15.23
C GLU A 111 6.47 -8.47 -15.51
N ILE A 112 6.96 -7.45 -16.20
CA ILE A 112 8.38 -7.32 -16.52
C ILE A 112 9.13 -6.52 -15.46
N TRP A 113 8.47 -5.72 -14.62
CA TRP A 113 9.11 -4.91 -13.59
C TRP A 113 8.89 -5.48 -12.18
N CYS A 114 9.96 -5.61 -11.38
CA CYS A 114 9.90 -6.17 -10.01
C CYS A 114 9.37 -5.19 -8.95
N LEU A 115 8.24 -4.53 -9.17
CA LEU A 115 7.78 -3.39 -8.35
C LEU A 115 7.48 -3.73 -6.87
N HIS A 116 7.32 -5.01 -6.58
CA HIS A 116 7.08 -5.54 -5.23
C HIS A 116 8.26 -6.33 -4.68
N ASP A 117 9.41 -6.37 -5.37
CA ASP A 117 10.64 -6.91 -4.79
C ASP A 117 11.03 -6.06 -3.57
N PRO A 118 11.37 -6.68 -2.43
CA PRO A 118 11.70 -5.95 -1.21
C PRO A 118 12.76 -4.86 -1.39
N ASN A 119 13.72 -5.07 -2.30
CA ASN A 119 14.76 -4.07 -2.55
C ASN A 119 14.14 -2.81 -3.15
N GLN A 120 13.28 -2.94 -4.17
CA GLN A 120 12.68 -1.83 -4.91
C GLN A 120 11.46 -1.20 -4.27
N PHE A 121 10.71 -1.99 -3.50
CA PHE A 121 9.35 -1.71 -3.07
C PHE A 121 9.17 -0.26 -2.61
N MET A 122 10.00 0.21 -1.68
CA MET A 122 9.89 1.53 -1.09
C MET A 122 10.12 2.66 -2.11
N ALA A 123 11.22 2.61 -2.87
CA ALA A 123 11.59 3.65 -3.83
C ALA A 123 10.61 3.72 -5.00
N VAL A 124 10.16 2.57 -5.50
CA VAL A 124 9.17 2.48 -6.57
C VAL A 124 7.82 3.05 -6.15
N HIS A 125 7.34 2.74 -4.95
CA HIS A 125 6.07 3.27 -4.46
C HIS A 125 6.16 4.79 -4.21
N SER A 126 7.28 5.28 -3.67
CA SER A 126 7.55 6.73 -3.60
C SER A 126 7.45 7.39 -4.97
N ALA A 127 8.07 6.80 -6.00
CA ALA A 127 8.03 7.32 -7.36
C ALA A 127 6.62 7.31 -7.96
N PHE A 128 5.83 6.24 -7.76
CA PHE A 128 4.41 6.21 -8.18
C PHE A 128 3.58 7.31 -7.53
N MET A 129 3.77 7.53 -6.22
CA MET A 129 3.02 8.55 -5.48
C MET A 129 3.37 9.95 -5.95
N HIS A 130 4.66 10.23 -6.18
CA HIS A 130 5.10 11.49 -6.79
C HIS A 130 4.54 11.67 -8.20
N TRP A 131 4.58 10.63 -9.05
CA TRP A 131 4.05 10.69 -10.41
C TRP A 131 2.54 10.99 -10.43
N ALA A 132 1.76 10.35 -9.56
CA ALA A 132 0.34 10.63 -9.41
C ALA A 132 0.09 12.06 -8.90
N GLU A 133 0.86 12.51 -7.92
CA GLU A 133 0.78 13.87 -7.37
C GLU A 133 1.02 14.93 -8.45
N GLN A 134 2.04 14.79 -9.29
CA GLN A 134 2.31 15.76 -10.37
C GLN A 134 1.12 15.86 -11.34
N ASN A 135 0.48 14.75 -11.68
CA ASN A 135 -0.67 14.75 -12.58
C ASN A 135 -1.93 15.35 -11.91
N MET A 136 -2.16 15.07 -10.63
CA MET A 136 -3.27 15.68 -9.88
C MET A 136 -3.07 17.18 -9.67
N LYS A 137 -1.84 17.66 -9.52
CA LYS A 137 -1.53 19.10 -9.49
C LYS A 137 -1.85 19.79 -10.81
N ARG A 138 -1.47 19.19 -11.94
CA ARG A 138 -1.82 19.70 -13.29
C ARG A 138 -3.34 19.79 -13.45
N ILE A 139 -4.08 18.79 -12.98
CA ILE A 139 -5.55 18.82 -12.95
C ILE A 139 -6.05 20.01 -12.12
N SER A 140 -5.60 20.11 -10.88
CA SER A 140 -6.06 21.12 -9.92
C SER A 140 -5.77 22.55 -10.38
N ALA A 141 -4.58 22.80 -10.94
CA ALA A 141 -4.19 24.11 -11.47
C ALA A 141 -5.12 24.60 -12.60
N VAL A 142 -5.55 23.69 -13.49
CA VAL A 142 -6.51 24.03 -14.55
C VAL A 142 -7.92 24.25 -14.00
N GLN A 143 -8.34 23.53 -12.95
CA GLN A 143 -9.67 23.77 -12.35
C GLN A 143 -9.73 25.12 -11.64
N SER A 144 -8.71 25.46 -10.85
CA SER A 144 -8.67 26.75 -10.13
C SER A 144 -8.58 27.95 -11.08
N GLY A 145 -7.88 27.81 -12.21
CA GLY A 145 -7.82 28.83 -13.26
C GLY A 145 -9.19 29.11 -13.91
N LYS A 146 -9.99 28.07 -14.19
CA LYS A 146 -11.32 28.21 -14.81
C LYS A 146 -12.33 28.94 -13.91
N GLU A 147 -12.25 28.74 -12.60
CA GLU A 147 -13.11 29.47 -11.67
C GLU A 147 -12.76 30.96 -11.60
N SER A 148 -11.48 31.30 -11.76
CA SER A 148 -11.02 32.69 -11.74
C SER A 148 -11.51 33.49 -12.95
N GLU A 149 -11.63 32.85 -14.13
CA GLU A 149 -12.18 33.48 -15.35
C GLU A 149 -13.70 33.59 -15.32
N ALA A 150 -14.41 32.59 -14.75
CA ALA A 150 -15.86 32.60 -14.66
C ALA A 150 -16.39 33.70 -13.72
N ASP A 151 -15.60 34.13 -12.73
CA ASP A 151 -16.01 35.10 -11.72
C ASP A 151 -15.42 36.50 -11.95
N GLY A 152 -15.43 36.96 -13.21
CA GLY A 152 -14.76 38.15 -13.79
C GLY A 152 -14.99 39.55 -13.15
N LYS A 153 -15.18 39.64 -11.83
CA LYS A 153 -15.22 40.87 -11.02
C LYS A 153 -14.62 40.71 -9.61
N ARG A 154 -13.65 39.81 -9.37
CA ARG A 154 -12.99 39.75 -8.05
C ARG A 154 -11.73 40.63 -8.01
N GLN A 155 -11.78 41.67 -7.17
CA GLN A 155 -10.59 42.45 -6.83
C GLN A 155 -9.61 41.58 -6.01
N PRO A 156 -8.29 41.81 -6.13
CA PRO A 156 -7.30 41.10 -5.34
C PRO A 156 -7.55 41.34 -3.84
N VAL A 157 -7.78 40.26 -3.10
CA VAL A 157 -7.87 40.29 -1.63
C VAL A 157 -6.46 40.42 -1.07
N VAL A 158 -6.09 41.63 -0.66
CA VAL A 158 -4.88 41.88 0.13
C VAL A 158 -5.16 41.35 1.54
N LEU A 159 -4.61 40.18 1.88
CA LEU A 159 -4.60 39.68 3.25
C LEU A 159 -3.70 40.59 4.10
N ASN A 160 -4.29 41.30 5.04
CA ASN A 160 -3.57 42.18 5.96
C ASN A 160 -3.23 41.36 7.23
N GLU A 161 -2.01 40.85 7.32
CA GLU A 161 -1.55 39.84 8.30
C GLU A 161 -1.28 40.36 9.73
N THR A 162 -2.09 41.29 10.26
CA THR A 162 -1.85 41.84 11.63
C THR A 162 -2.95 41.55 12.65
N ALA A 163 -3.91 40.67 12.37
CA ALA A 163 -4.93 40.30 13.34
C ALA A 163 -4.50 39.09 14.21
N PRO A 164 -4.35 39.25 15.54
CA PRO A 164 -4.12 38.11 16.42
C PRO A 164 -5.37 37.22 16.44
N PHE A 165 -5.17 35.90 16.28
CA PHE A 165 -6.20 34.87 16.42
C PHE A 165 -6.95 35.04 17.77
N ARG A 166 -8.14 35.66 17.71
CA ARG A 166 -9.17 35.53 18.74
C ARG A 166 -10.26 34.64 18.18
N SER A 167 -10.53 33.56 18.90
CA SER A 167 -11.67 32.66 18.70
C SER A 167 -12.98 33.43 18.86
N VAL A 168 -13.60 33.85 17.75
CA VAL A 168 -15.02 34.23 17.70
C VAL A 168 -15.55 33.79 16.33
N GLY A 169 -16.65 33.04 16.34
CA GLY A 169 -17.26 32.44 15.15
C GLY A 169 -17.76 33.45 14.12
N GLN A 170 -16.87 33.89 13.24
CA GLN A 170 -17.22 34.53 11.97
C GLN A 170 -17.16 33.49 10.85
N LYS A 171 -18.25 33.44 10.08
CA LYS A 171 -18.34 32.70 8.81
C LYS A 171 -17.11 33.03 7.97
N SER A 172 -16.29 32.02 7.71
CA SER A 172 -15.11 32.11 6.86
C SER A 172 -15.50 32.76 5.54
N ALA A 173 -14.88 33.89 5.20
CA ALA A 173 -14.89 34.37 3.84
C ALA A 173 -14.28 33.26 2.97
N HIS A 174 -14.93 32.89 1.87
CA HIS A 174 -14.43 31.91 0.92
C HIS A 174 -12.98 32.26 0.55
N VAL A 175 -12.03 31.49 1.08
CA VAL A 175 -10.65 31.48 0.59
C VAL A 175 -10.74 30.87 -0.82
N PRO A 176 -10.07 31.45 -1.83
CA PRO A 176 -10.06 30.85 -3.18
C PRO A 176 -9.69 29.37 -3.08
N HIS A 177 -10.30 28.52 -3.92
CA HIS A 177 -9.89 27.12 -4.06
C HIS A 177 -8.40 27.09 -4.41
N LEU A 178 -7.57 26.83 -3.39
CA LEU A 178 -6.13 26.72 -3.54
C LEU A 178 -5.87 25.47 -4.37
N ALA A 179 -4.96 25.60 -5.35
CA ALA A 179 -4.47 24.45 -6.10
C ALA A 179 -3.95 23.38 -5.13
N LEU A 180 -4.11 22.10 -5.50
CA LEU A 180 -3.64 20.97 -4.71
C LEU A 180 -2.16 21.14 -4.39
N GLY A 181 -1.83 21.38 -3.12
CA GLY A 181 -0.45 21.54 -2.69
C GLY A 181 0.31 20.21 -2.70
N ALA A 182 -0.22 19.16 -2.07
CA ALA A 182 0.39 17.83 -2.07
C ALA A 182 -0.69 16.78 -1.80
N ILE A 183 -0.45 15.52 -2.20
CA ILE A 183 -1.39 14.43 -1.90
C ILE A 183 -1.31 14.07 -0.41
N PRO A 184 -2.44 13.83 0.27
CA PRO A 184 -2.44 13.43 1.67
C PRO A 184 -1.94 12.00 1.82
N TYR A 185 -1.56 11.66 3.05
CA TYR A 185 -1.38 10.28 3.46
C TYR A 185 -2.49 9.86 4.42
N TRP A 186 -2.73 8.57 4.48
CA TRP A 186 -3.60 7.96 5.48
C TRP A 186 -2.79 7.07 6.41
N ASP A 187 -2.72 7.46 7.70
CA ASP A 187 -2.16 6.56 8.72
C ASP A 187 -3.24 5.59 9.22
N PHE A 188 -3.29 4.41 8.59
CA PHE A 188 -4.20 3.32 8.96
C PHE A 188 -3.86 2.66 10.30
N HIS A 189 -2.68 2.93 10.89
CA HIS A 189 -2.36 2.47 12.23
C HIS A 189 -3.18 3.20 13.30
N ILE A 190 -3.62 4.43 13.00
CA ILE A 190 -4.54 5.17 13.87
C ILE A 190 -5.85 4.39 13.96
N ASP A 191 -6.42 3.96 12.83
CA ASP A 191 -7.68 3.21 12.82
C ASP A 191 -7.54 1.85 13.49
N THR A 192 -6.41 1.18 13.29
CA THR A 192 -6.09 -0.06 14.00
C THR A 192 -6.14 0.14 15.52
N GLN A 193 -5.59 1.26 16.00
CA GLN A 193 -5.53 1.55 17.43
C GLN A 193 -6.88 2.01 18.00
N THR A 194 -7.61 2.84 17.26
CA THR A 194 -8.83 3.51 17.74
C THR A 194 -10.10 2.73 17.46
N LEU A 195 -10.14 1.99 16.35
CA LEU A 195 -11.31 1.25 15.87
C LEU A 195 -11.13 -0.27 15.90
N GLY A 196 -9.90 -0.78 16.01
CA GLY A 196 -9.63 -2.21 16.12
C GLY A 196 -10.12 -3.02 14.91
N SER A 197 -10.86 -4.10 15.16
CA SER A 197 -11.41 -4.96 14.10
C SER A 197 -12.60 -4.36 13.35
N THR A 198 -13.16 -3.25 13.84
CA THR A 198 -14.26 -2.53 13.19
C THR A 198 -13.78 -1.29 12.44
N TRP A 199 -12.50 -1.27 12.04
CA TRP A 199 -11.88 -0.12 11.39
C TRP A 199 -12.64 0.35 10.15
N TRP A 200 -13.18 -0.57 9.35
CA TRP A 200 -13.88 -0.23 8.11
C TRP A 200 -15.23 0.44 8.37
N TRP A 201 -15.93 0.06 9.44
CA TRP A 201 -17.21 0.64 9.83
C TRP A 201 -17.05 2.02 10.45
N GLY A 202 -16.08 2.17 11.37
CA GLY A 202 -15.88 3.39 12.13
C GLY A 202 -15.05 4.46 11.40
N ASN A 203 -14.47 4.14 10.24
CA ASN A 203 -13.61 5.07 9.53
C ASN A 203 -14.45 5.98 8.61
N PRO A 204 -14.32 7.32 8.75
CA PRO A 204 -15.09 8.27 7.94
C PRO A 204 -14.78 8.19 6.44
N PHE A 205 -13.65 7.63 6.03
CA PHE A 205 -13.30 7.50 4.63
C PHE A 205 -14.11 6.43 3.88
N PHE A 206 -14.86 5.58 4.58
CA PHE A 206 -15.65 4.50 3.98
C PHE A 206 -17.16 4.63 4.22
N GLN A 207 -17.66 5.87 4.29
CA GLN A 207 -19.09 6.16 4.48
C GLN A 207 -19.79 6.34 3.11
N THR A 208 -21.10 6.11 3.06
CA THR A 208 -21.89 6.03 1.83
C THR A 208 -22.21 7.37 1.16
N ASP A 209 -22.27 8.48 1.92
CA ASP A 209 -23.09 9.63 1.52
C ASP A 209 -22.49 11.02 1.74
N ASP A 210 -21.18 11.17 1.95
CA ASP A 210 -20.61 12.49 2.27
C ASP A 210 -19.79 13.15 1.15
N ASN A 211 -19.40 12.42 0.09
CA ASN A 211 -18.38 12.89 -0.88
C ASN A 211 -17.05 13.30 -0.21
N GLU A 212 -16.83 12.98 1.06
CA GLU A 212 -15.63 13.32 1.85
C GLU A 212 -14.67 12.11 1.98
N GLY A 213 -15.05 10.95 1.44
CA GLY A 213 -14.29 9.71 1.50
C GLY A 213 -14.20 8.96 0.16
N PHE A 214 -13.81 7.70 0.25
CA PHE A 214 -13.58 6.78 -0.87
C PHE A 214 -14.78 5.88 -1.19
N GLY A 215 -15.92 6.08 -0.53
CA GLY A 215 -17.12 5.23 -0.66
C GLY A 215 -17.09 3.98 0.23
N PRO A 216 -18.22 3.26 0.34
CA PRO A 216 -18.41 2.22 1.36
C PRO A 216 -17.52 0.99 1.18
N MET A 217 -17.19 0.36 2.30
CA MET A 217 -16.71 -1.04 2.35
C MET A 217 -17.87 -2.03 2.39
N GLU A 218 -18.99 -1.64 3.00
CA GLU A 218 -20.21 -2.46 3.07
C GLU A 218 -20.86 -2.50 1.69
N THR A 219 -20.66 -3.61 1.00
CA THR A 219 -21.28 -3.87 -0.30
C THR A 219 -21.96 -5.22 -0.25
N SER A 220 -22.89 -5.47 -1.17
CA SER A 220 -23.66 -6.70 -1.13
C SER A 220 -23.52 -7.53 -2.41
N PRO A 221 -23.81 -8.84 -2.33
CA PRO A 221 -23.96 -9.67 -3.51
C PRO A 221 -25.01 -9.12 -4.50
N THR A 222 -26.00 -8.36 -4.02
CA THR A 222 -27.04 -7.78 -4.89
C THR A 222 -26.52 -6.66 -5.77
N THR A 223 -25.47 -5.96 -5.36
CA THR A 223 -24.77 -4.94 -6.18
C THR A 223 -23.56 -5.53 -6.90
N GLY A 224 -23.35 -6.84 -6.84
CA GLY A 224 -22.13 -7.47 -7.33
C GLY A 224 -20.87 -6.99 -6.59
N HIS A 225 -21.03 -6.57 -5.33
CA HIS A 225 -19.97 -5.99 -4.50
C HIS A 225 -19.36 -4.68 -5.03
N VAL A 226 -20.00 -4.03 -6.01
CA VAL A 226 -19.58 -2.74 -6.54
C VAL A 226 -19.70 -1.67 -5.47
N VAL A 227 -18.74 -0.74 -5.44
CA VAL A 227 -18.84 0.49 -4.64
C VAL A 227 -19.96 1.35 -5.26
N GLU A 228 -21.11 1.38 -4.61
CA GLU A 228 -22.32 2.09 -5.05
C GLU A 228 -22.58 3.34 -4.19
N GLY A 229 -23.61 4.11 -4.56
CA GLY A 229 -24.08 5.28 -3.80
C GLY A 229 -23.94 6.58 -4.59
N CYS A 230 -24.11 7.71 -3.88
CA CYS A 230 -23.97 9.05 -4.45
C CYS A 230 -22.54 9.61 -4.32
N GLY A 231 -21.62 8.83 -3.75
CA GLY A 231 -20.22 9.19 -3.58
C GLY A 231 -19.49 9.36 -4.91
N ARG A 232 -18.52 10.27 -4.94
CA ARG A 232 -17.63 10.58 -6.08
C ARG A 232 -17.05 9.34 -6.78
N PHE A 233 -16.67 8.35 -6.00
CA PHE A 233 -16.04 7.11 -6.47
C PHE A 233 -17.03 5.94 -6.68
N ALA A 234 -18.33 6.21 -6.61
CA ALA A 234 -19.33 5.20 -6.97
C ALA A 234 -19.12 4.75 -8.43
N ARG A 235 -19.15 3.43 -8.63
CA ARG A 235 -18.92 2.77 -9.92
C ARG A 235 -17.65 3.26 -10.60
N MET A 236 -16.56 3.38 -9.86
CA MET A 236 -15.26 3.68 -10.42
C MET A 236 -14.87 2.58 -11.43
N PRO A 237 -14.67 2.88 -12.73
CA PRO A 237 -14.35 1.85 -13.72
C PRO A 237 -12.99 1.19 -13.46
N MET A 238 -12.93 -0.10 -13.74
CA MET A 238 -11.67 -0.84 -13.86
C MET A 238 -11.00 -0.50 -15.19
N VAL A 239 -9.66 -0.44 -15.19
CA VAL A 239 -8.89 -0.21 -16.41
C VAL A 239 -8.94 -1.46 -17.29
N ARG A 240 -9.36 -1.31 -18.55
CA ARG A 240 -9.35 -2.40 -19.55
C ARG A 240 -8.10 -2.31 -20.41
N ALA A 241 -7.57 -3.46 -20.80
CA ALA A 241 -6.40 -3.54 -21.67
C ALA A 241 -6.65 -2.89 -23.04
N GLU A 242 -7.88 -2.95 -23.55
CA GLU A 242 -8.28 -2.33 -24.82
C GLU A 242 -8.33 -0.80 -24.77
N ASP A 243 -8.43 -0.21 -23.57
CA ASP A 243 -8.41 1.25 -23.38
C ASP A 243 -6.97 1.79 -23.32
N LEU A 244 -5.97 0.92 -23.23
CA LEU A 244 -4.57 1.30 -23.17
C LEU A 244 -3.96 1.42 -24.57
N PRO A 245 -3.15 2.47 -24.84
CA PRO A 245 -2.36 2.55 -26.05
C PRO A 245 -1.42 1.34 -26.22
N GLU A 246 -1.19 0.93 -27.47
CA GLU A 246 -0.35 -0.24 -27.79
C GLU A 246 1.09 -0.08 -27.27
N ASP A 247 1.64 1.14 -27.31
CA ASP A 247 2.96 1.45 -26.77
C ASP A 247 3.03 1.29 -25.25
N VAL A 248 1.96 1.66 -24.53
CA VAL A 248 1.84 1.43 -23.08
C VAL A 248 1.77 -0.07 -22.77
N MET A 249 0.94 -0.82 -23.50
CA MET A 249 0.85 -2.27 -23.36
C MET A 249 2.20 -2.96 -23.60
N ARG A 250 2.94 -2.52 -24.62
CA ARG A 250 4.27 -3.04 -24.96
C ARG A 250 5.34 -2.65 -23.93
N ALA A 251 5.30 -1.43 -23.43
CA ALA A 251 6.31 -0.89 -22.51
C ALA A 251 6.23 -1.49 -21.10
N TYR A 252 5.03 -1.91 -20.67
CA TYR A 252 4.82 -2.42 -19.32
C TYR A 252 4.45 -3.90 -19.26
N ASP A 253 3.99 -4.53 -20.35
CA ASP A 253 3.41 -5.89 -20.35
C ASP A 253 2.55 -6.13 -19.09
N PRO A 254 1.50 -5.31 -18.91
CA PRO A 254 0.70 -5.41 -17.72
C PRO A 254 -0.04 -6.74 -17.71
N GLY A 255 -0.25 -7.28 -16.51
CA GLY A 255 -1.13 -8.42 -16.40
C GLY A 255 -2.55 -8.09 -16.84
N VAL A 256 -3.19 -9.03 -17.52
CA VAL A 256 -4.58 -8.92 -17.97
C VAL A 256 -5.31 -10.18 -17.56
N ASP A 257 -6.48 -10.04 -16.93
CA ASP A 257 -7.29 -11.20 -16.56
C ASP A 257 -8.13 -11.75 -17.73
N ALA A 258 -8.93 -12.76 -17.40
CA ALA A 258 -9.85 -13.40 -18.34
C ALA A 258 -10.92 -12.47 -18.93
N TYR A 259 -11.19 -11.34 -18.29
CA TYR A 259 -12.24 -10.39 -18.67
C TYR A 259 -11.69 -9.14 -19.37
N GLY A 260 -10.37 -9.09 -19.58
CA GLY A 260 -9.68 -7.99 -20.25
C GLY A 260 -9.34 -6.81 -19.33
N PHE A 261 -9.46 -6.97 -18.01
CA PHE A 261 -9.06 -5.93 -17.06
C PHE A 261 -7.58 -6.01 -16.76
N VAL A 262 -6.96 -4.85 -16.58
CA VAL A 262 -5.55 -4.71 -16.21
C VAL A 262 -5.39 -4.99 -14.72
N THR A 263 -4.72 -6.10 -14.41
CA THR A 263 -4.62 -6.72 -13.09
C THR A 263 -3.47 -7.73 -13.07
N SER A 264 -3.36 -8.58 -12.06
CA SER A 264 -2.41 -9.70 -12.10
C SER A 264 -3.00 -10.90 -12.89
N LYS A 265 -2.27 -11.44 -13.89
CA LYS A 265 -2.74 -12.54 -14.79
C LYS A 265 -3.28 -13.78 -14.08
N SER A 266 -2.94 -13.98 -12.80
CA SER A 266 -3.12 -15.26 -12.08
C SER A 266 -4.12 -15.25 -10.92
N PHE A 267 -4.78 -14.13 -10.60
CA PHE A 267 -5.41 -14.01 -9.26
C PHE A 267 -6.85 -13.51 -9.19
N THR A 268 -7.36 -12.78 -10.17
CA THR A 268 -8.72 -12.23 -10.05
C THR A 268 -9.71 -12.99 -10.93
N LEU A 269 -10.81 -13.42 -10.30
CA LEU A 269 -12.01 -13.93 -10.97
C LEU A 269 -13.13 -12.91 -10.99
N ASN A 270 -12.82 -11.67 -10.60
CA ASN A 270 -13.79 -10.61 -10.49
C ASN A 270 -14.08 -10.05 -11.88
N SER A 271 -15.29 -10.34 -12.39
CA SER A 271 -15.75 -9.89 -13.70
C SER A 271 -16.37 -8.49 -13.66
N SER A 272 -16.38 -7.82 -12.50
CA SER A 272 -17.00 -6.51 -12.38
C SER A 272 -16.23 -5.47 -13.18
N PRO A 273 -16.89 -4.69 -14.05
CA PRO A 273 -16.26 -3.56 -14.75
C PRO A 273 -16.02 -2.36 -13.84
N PHE A 274 -16.40 -2.45 -12.56
CA PHE A 274 -16.23 -1.41 -11.57
C PHE A 274 -15.46 -1.94 -10.36
N VAL A 275 -14.79 -1.04 -9.65
CA VAL A 275 -14.15 -1.31 -8.35
C VAL A 275 -15.17 -1.93 -7.40
N THR A 276 -14.75 -3.03 -6.77
CA THR A 276 -15.57 -3.78 -5.83
C THR A 276 -14.87 -3.86 -4.49
N ARG A 277 -15.64 -3.78 -3.41
CA ARG A 277 -15.18 -3.97 -2.03
C ARG A 277 -16.11 -4.92 -1.30
N SER A 278 -15.77 -5.35 -0.09
CA SER A 278 -16.63 -6.10 0.82
C SER A 278 -16.02 -6.08 2.20
N GLU A 279 -16.89 -5.95 3.18
CA GLU A 279 -16.67 -6.06 4.61
C GLU A 279 -16.68 -7.52 5.10
N THR A 280 -16.93 -8.48 4.20
CA THR A 280 -16.99 -9.91 4.51
C THR A 280 -15.95 -10.72 3.75
N VAL A 281 -15.56 -11.84 4.34
CA VAL A 281 -14.62 -12.80 3.77
C VAL A 281 -15.32 -14.16 3.82
N CYS A 282 -15.69 -14.67 2.65
CA CYS A 282 -16.42 -15.91 2.48
C CYS A 282 -17.72 -15.98 3.31
N GLY A 283 -18.45 -14.86 3.37
CA GLY A 283 -19.70 -14.71 4.12
C GLY A 283 -19.54 -14.43 5.62
N LEU A 284 -18.31 -14.44 6.14
CA LEU A 284 -18.00 -14.06 7.52
C LEU A 284 -17.61 -12.58 7.58
N PRO A 285 -18.20 -11.75 8.46
CA PRO A 285 -17.74 -10.38 8.65
C PRO A 285 -16.25 -10.34 9.02
N MET A 286 -15.49 -9.47 8.37
CA MET A 286 -14.06 -9.32 8.62
C MET A 286 -13.81 -8.87 10.06
N ALA A 287 -13.21 -9.75 10.86
CA ALA A 287 -12.98 -9.54 12.28
C ALA A 287 -11.53 -9.19 12.63
N LEU A 288 -10.73 -8.79 11.64
CA LEU A 288 -9.30 -8.51 11.84
C LEU A 288 -9.00 -7.01 11.90
N PRO A 289 -8.20 -6.56 12.89
CA PRO A 289 -7.58 -5.25 12.82
C PRO A 289 -6.48 -5.26 11.76
N MET A 290 -6.10 -4.09 11.25
CA MET A 290 -4.92 -3.99 10.40
C MET A 290 -3.64 -4.15 11.23
N ALA A 291 -2.48 -4.14 10.57
CA ALA A 291 -1.20 -4.20 11.26
C ALA A 291 -1.06 -2.99 12.21
N PRO A 292 -0.74 -3.19 13.49
CA PRO A 292 -0.47 -2.09 14.41
C PRO A 292 0.94 -1.53 14.17
N ALA A 293 1.18 -0.28 14.58
CA ALA A 293 2.45 0.41 14.30
C ALA A 293 3.67 -0.32 14.92
N GLN A 294 3.44 -1.22 15.88
CA GLN A 294 4.48 -2.04 16.45
C GLN A 294 5.12 -2.98 15.39
N ASN A 295 4.33 -3.53 14.46
CA ASN A 295 4.87 -4.40 13.41
C ASN A 295 5.85 -3.66 12.51
N LEU A 296 5.54 -2.41 12.18
CA LEU A 296 6.48 -1.53 11.49
C LEU A 296 7.79 -1.40 12.28
N PHE A 297 7.70 -1.05 13.57
CA PHE A 297 8.89 -0.84 14.40
C PHE A 297 9.71 -2.12 14.52
N ASP A 298 9.06 -3.25 14.75
CA ASP A 298 9.70 -4.56 14.93
C ASP A 298 10.46 -4.98 13.67
N CYS A 299 9.99 -4.63 12.47
CA CYS A 299 10.72 -4.89 11.23
C CYS A 299 12.07 -4.14 11.17
N TYR A 300 12.12 -2.88 11.57
CA TYR A 300 13.39 -2.12 11.56
C TYR A 300 14.25 -2.36 12.79
N ASP A 301 13.65 -2.84 13.88
CA ASP A 301 14.39 -3.17 15.10
C ASP A 301 14.99 -4.58 15.08
N SER A 302 14.44 -5.49 14.29
CA SER A 302 14.87 -6.90 14.21
C SER A 302 15.86 -7.15 13.07
N PHE A 303 15.92 -6.27 12.08
CA PHE A 303 16.74 -6.45 10.88
C PHE A 303 17.68 -5.29 10.66
N ASN A 304 18.93 -5.61 10.29
CA ASN A 304 19.98 -4.61 10.06
C ASN A 304 20.23 -4.36 8.58
N THR A 305 19.47 -4.97 7.67
CA THR A 305 19.60 -4.75 6.23
C THR A 305 18.29 -4.24 5.65
N TRP A 306 18.39 -3.39 4.61
CA TRP A 306 17.24 -2.87 3.88
C TRP A 306 16.33 -3.99 3.38
N LYS A 307 16.91 -5.00 2.73
CA LYS A 307 16.18 -6.13 2.13
C LYS A 307 15.36 -6.90 3.16
N GLU A 308 15.94 -7.22 4.32
CA GLU A 308 15.23 -7.98 5.36
C GLU A 308 14.13 -7.15 6.02
N ALA A 309 14.40 -5.87 6.32
CA ALA A 309 13.42 -4.98 6.92
C ALA A 309 12.24 -4.70 5.98
N THR A 310 12.50 -4.47 4.69
CA THR A 310 11.47 -4.28 3.67
C THR A 310 10.72 -5.58 3.37
N THR A 311 11.38 -6.75 3.39
CA THR A 311 10.70 -8.05 3.29
C THR A 311 9.75 -8.25 4.47
N CYS A 312 10.19 -7.91 5.69
CA CYS A 312 9.35 -7.93 6.87
C CYS A 312 8.16 -6.98 6.71
N LEU A 313 8.40 -5.72 6.31
CA LEU A 313 7.36 -4.71 6.09
C LEU A 313 6.34 -5.17 5.04
N TYR A 314 6.83 -5.76 3.95
CA TYR A 314 5.99 -6.32 2.90
C TYR A 314 5.03 -7.36 3.47
N MET A 315 5.53 -8.31 4.27
CA MET A 315 4.71 -9.41 4.82
C MET A 315 3.84 -8.98 6.00
N GLN A 316 4.34 -8.10 6.86
CA GLN A 316 3.72 -7.74 8.14
C GLN A 316 2.77 -6.55 8.05
N VAL A 317 2.94 -5.67 7.06
CA VAL A 317 2.18 -4.43 6.94
C VAL A 317 1.51 -4.33 5.57
N HIS A 318 2.28 -4.41 4.49
CA HIS A 318 1.78 -4.17 3.13
C HIS A 318 0.84 -5.26 2.60
N LEU A 319 1.19 -6.54 2.72
CA LEU A 319 0.34 -7.63 2.24
C LEU A 319 -1.02 -7.65 2.97
N GLN A 320 -1.01 -7.23 4.23
CA GLN A 320 -2.22 -7.05 5.03
C GLN A 320 -3.06 -5.89 4.55
N LEU A 321 -2.45 -4.74 4.22
CA LEU A 321 -3.11 -3.63 3.53
C LEU A 321 -3.96 -4.19 2.38
N HIS A 322 -3.35 -4.91 1.45
CA HIS A 322 -4.07 -5.50 0.33
C HIS A 322 -5.15 -6.48 0.74
N SER A 323 -4.88 -7.37 1.70
CA SER A 323 -5.82 -8.43 2.04
C SER A 323 -7.00 -7.94 2.90
N HIS A 324 -6.84 -6.80 3.58
CA HIS A 324 -7.83 -6.21 4.51
C HIS A 324 -8.62 -5.07 3.86
N PHE A 325 -7.94 -4.12 3.20
CA PHE A 325 -8.61 -3.13 2.35
C PHE A 325 -9.19 -3.73 1.08
N GLY A 326 -8.63 -4.89 0.72
CA GLY A 326 -8.85 -5.69 -0.47
C GLY A 326 -10.25 -5.87 -0.98
N GLY A 327 -11.24 -5.55 -0.17
CA GLY A 327 -12.63 -5.67 -0.54
C GLY A 327 -13.18 -7.04 -0.25
N GLY A 328 -12.63 -7.75 0.74
CA GLY A 328 -13.15 -9.03 1.16
C GLY A 328 -13.06 -10.11 0.08
N ALA A 329 -13.79 -11.20 0.31
CA ALA A 329 -13.80 -12.36 -0.57
C ALA A 329 -15.21 -12.96 -0.59
N TRP A 330 -15.70 -13.39 -1.75
CA TRP A 330 -17.01 -14.01 -1.90
C TRP A 330 -16.96 -15.16 -2.90
N ASN A 331 -18.07 -15.90 -3.01
CA ASN A 331 -18.17 -17.13 -3.81
C ASN A 331 -17.10 -18.18 -3.47
N CYS A 332 -16.67 -18.24 -2.21
CA CYS A 332 -15.70 -19.22 -1.74
C CYS A 332 -16.30 -20.64 -1.67
N GLY A 333 -15.45 -21.66 -1.80
CA GLY A 333 -15.86 -23.06 -1.64
C GLY A 333 -16.33 -23.45 -0.24
N VAL A 334 -16.04 -22.61 0.76
CA VAL A 334 -16.57 -22.74 2.11
C VAL A 334 -17.19 -21.42 2.52
N ASN A 335 -18.46 -21.45 2.94
CA ASN A 335 -19.07 -20.33 3.65
C ASN A 335 -18.56 -20.33 5.10
N LEU A 336 -17.67 -19.40 5.42
CA LEU A 336 -17.00 -19.36 6.73
C LEU A 336 -17.96 -19.03 7.88
N LYS A 337 -19.05 -18.33 7.60
CA LYS A 337 -20.09 -18.03 8.61
C LYS A 337 -20.88 -19.29 8.98
N GLU A 338 -21.31 -20.08 8.02
CA GLU A 338 -21.98 -21.36 8.30
C GLU A 338 -21.00 -22.38 8.89
N PHE A 339 -19.75 -22.40 8.42
CA PHE A 339 -18.69 -23.22 9.03
C PHE A 339 -18.48 -22.87 10.50
N GLN A 340 -18.38 -21.58 10.84
CA GLN A 340 -18.27 -21.13 12.23
C GLN A 340 -19.48 -21.52 13.08
N LYS A 341 -20.69 -21.43 12.51
CA LYS A 341 -21.91 -21.83 13.20
C LYS A 341 -21.92 -23.33 13.53
N SER A 342 -21.41 -24.17 12.63
CA SER A 342 -21.25 -25.61 12.87
C SER A 342 -20.11 -25.94 13.83
N PHE A 343 -19.07 -25.09 13.88
CA PHE A 343 -17.88 -25.27 14.70
C PHE A 343 -17.57 -24.00 15.50
N PRO A 344 -18.39 -23.70 16.53
CA PRO A 344 -18.32 -22.43 17.27
C PRO A 344 -17.03 -22.26 18.08
N GLN A 345 -16.21 -23.30 18.22
CA GLN A 345 -14.89 -23.23 18.83
C GLN A 345 -13.87 -22.43 18.00
N TYR A 346 -14.10 -22.23 16.71
CA TYR A 346 -13.22 -21.42 15.86
C TYR A 346 -13.60 -19.94 15.94
N SER A 347 -12.63 -19.10 16.25
CA SER A 347 -12.85 -17.66 16.37
C SER A 347 -13.08 -16.99 15.02
N SER A 348 -13.82 -15.88 15.02
CA SER A 348 -14.06 -15.12 13.78
C SER A 348 -12.76 -14.53 13.26
N GLU A 349 -11.82 -14.19 14.16
CA GLU A 349 -10.50 -13.69 13.81
C GLU A 349 -9.67 -14.75 13.07
N LEU A 350 -9.62 -15.99 13.57
CA LEU A 350 -8.92 -17.10 12.89
C LEU A 350 -9.52 -17.38 11.51
N LEU A 351 -10.84 -17.49 11.42
CA LEU A 351 -11.50 -17.81 10.15
C LEU A 351 -11.36 -16.67 9.14
N SER A 352 -11.52 -15.40 9.57
CA SER A 352 -11.27 -14.23 8.72
C SER A 352 -9.84 -14.24 8.20
N PHE A 353 -8.86 -14.53 9.06
CA PHE A 353 -7.45 -14.63 8.71
C PHE A 353 -7.18 -15.67 7.63
N LEU A 354 -7.72 -16.88 7.80
CA LEU A 354 -7.54 -17.96 6.83
C LEU A 354 -8.25 -17.67 5.50
N GLY A 355 -9.39 -16.98 5.55
CA GLY A 355 -10.12 -16.54 4.36
C GLY A 355 -9.34 -15.51 3.53
N VAL A 356 -8.76 -14.48 4.16
CA VAL A 356 -8.01 -13.42 3.43
C VAL A 356 -6.60 -13.85 3.05
N SER A 357 -6.04 -14.84 3.75
CA SER A 357 -4.68 -15.35 3.48
C SER A 357 -4.62 -16.33 2.30
N GLY A 358 -5.76 -16.60 1.65
CA GLY A 358 -5.92 -17.61 0.61
C GLY A 358 -5.27 -17.29 -0.73
N ARG A 359 -3.93 -17.26 -0.76
CA ARG A 359 -3.13 -17.23 -1.98
C ARG A 359 -2.19 -18.42 -2.02
N ALA A 360 -2.72 -19.63 -1.88
CA ALA A 360 -1.92 -20.84 -1.91
C ALA A 360 -1.24 -21.01 -3.27
N GLN A 361 0.05 -20.70 -3.34
CA GLN A 361 0.86 -20.92 -4.53
C GLN A 361 1.02 -22.43 -4.76
N GLY A 362 1.08 -23.23 -3.68
CA GLY A 362 1.22 -24.68 -3.74
C GLY A 362 0.01 -25.42 -4.33
N LEU A 363 -1.20 -24.84 -4.25
CA LEU A 363 -2.42 -25.43 -4.81
C LEU A 363 -2.64 -25.08 -6.29
N ARG A 364 -1.88 -24.14 -6.86
CA ARG A 364 -2.06 -23.66 -8.24
C ARG A 364 -2.01 -24.77 -9.28
N ARG A 365 -1.14 -25.76 -9.10
CA ARG A 365 -0.97 -26.88 -10.05
C ARG A 365 -2.22 -27.74 -10.21
N PHE A 366 -3.12 -27.70 -9.23
CA PHE A 366 -4.38 -28.45 -9.30
C PHE A 366 -5.53 -27.58 -9.77
N ARG A 367 -5.33 -26.27 -9.93
CA ARG A 367 -6.40 -25.30 -10.13
C ARG A 367 -6.82 -25.28 -11.59
N GLU A 368 -8.12 -25.49 -11.81
CA GLU A 368 -8.80 -25.30 -13.07
C GLU A 368 -9.84 -24.19 -12.90
N CYS A 369 -9.80 -23.20 -13.79
CA CYS A 369 -10.67 -22.04 -13.73
C CYS A 369 -11.67 -22.07 -14.88
N ASP A 370 -12.95 -22.10 -14.53
CA ASP A 370 -14.05 -21.82 -15.45
C ASP A 370 -14.29 -20.31 -15.46
N ARG A 371 -13.87 -19.69 -16.57
CA ARG A 371 -13.98 -18.24 -16.77
C ARG A 371 -15.43 -17.80 -16.95
N GLU A 372 -16.28 -18.62 -17.57
CA GLU A 372 -17.70 -18.29 -17.76
C GLU A 372 -18.45 -18.38 -16.44
N ALA A 373 -18.14 -19.38 -15.61
CA ALA A 373 -18.74 -19.53 -14.29
C ALA A 373 -18.16 -18.58 -13.24
N GLY A 374 -17.03 -17.91 -13.52
CA GLY A 374 -16.31 -17.05 -12.58
C GLY A 374 -15.82 -17.81 -11.35
N ARG A 375 -15.39 -19.07 -11.53
CA ARG A 375 -14.97 -19.96 -10.44
C ARG A 375 -13.74 -20.74 -10.83
N CYS A 376 -12.81 -20.93 -9.89
CA CYS A 376 -11.85 -22.00 -10.00
C CYS A 376 -12.12 -23.07 -8.96
N HIS A 377 -11.69 -24.27 -9.28
CA HIS A 377 -11.75 -25.44 -8.42
C HIS A 377 -10.46 -26.24 -8.62
N CYS A 378 -10.25 -27.28 -7.81
CA CYS A 378 -9.14 -28.20 -8.01
C CYS A 378 -9.67 -29.62 -8.16
N PRO A 379 -10.05 -30.04 -9.38
CA PRO A 379 -10.75 -31.31 -9.58
C PRO A 379 -9.89 -32.52 -9.18
N GLY A 380 -8.56 -32.39 -9.17
CA GLY A 380 -7.63 -33.42 -8.71
C GLY A 380 -7.37 -33.45 -7.19
N LEU A 381 -7.93 -32.52 -6.41
CA LEU A 381 -7.69 -32.44 -4.97
C LEU A 381 -8.89 -32.99 -4.18
N ASP A 382 -8.83 -34.28 -3.82
CA ASP A 382 -9.77 -34.85 -2.86
C ASP A 382 -9.33 -34.54 -1.42
N SER A 383 -9.50 -33.29 -1.01
CA SER A 383 -9.11 -32.85 0.33
C SER A 383 -9.94 -33.50 1.44
N GLU A 384 -11.07 -34.14 1.14
CA GLU A 384 -11.91 -34.80 2.16
C GLU A 384 -11.40 -36.18 2.53
N ASN A 385 -10.95 -36.95 1.55
CA ASN A 385 -10.47 -38.31 1.80
C ASN A 385 -8.94 -38.39 1.90
N MET A 386 -8.22 -37.32 1.56
CA MET A 386 -6.77 -37.28 1.66
C MET A 386 -6.31 -37.52 3.11
N PRO A 387 -5.35 -38.44 3.36
CA PRO A 387 -4.75 -38.61 4.68
C PRO A 387 -4.11 -37.33 5.18
N TYR A 388 -4.24 -37.04 6.47
CA TYR A 388 -3.75 -35.82 7.12
C TYR A 388 -2.34 -35.42 6.67
N TYR A 389 -1.36 -36.33 6.78
CA TYR A 389 0.04 -36.01 6.51
C TYR A 389 0.28 -35.59 5.05
N LYS A 390 -0.47 -36.16 4.09
CA LYS A 390 -0.39 -35.77 2.68
C LYS A 390 -0.98 -34.37 2.48
N LEU A 391 -2.11 -34.09 3.12
CA LEU A 391 -2.75 -32.79 3.06
C LEU A 391 -1.89 -31.70 3.71
N TYR A 392 -1.32 -31.97 4.88
CA TYR A 392 -0.38 -31.08 5.54
C TYR A 392 0.86 -30.83 4.68
N ARG A 393 1.51 -31.88 4.13
CA ARG A 393 2.69 -31.73 3.27
C ARG A 393 2.38 -30.86 2.05
N LEU A 394 1.17 -30.99 1.49
CA LEU A 394 0.71 -30.15 0.38
C LEU A 394 0.58 -28.67 0.78
N LEU A 395 0.07 -28.38 1.97
CA LEU A 395 -0.18 -27.01 2.46
C LEU A 395 1.00 -26.39 3.22
N ALA A 396 2.00 -27.18 3.62
CA ALA A 396 3.02 -26.74 4.59
C ALA A 396 3.80 -25.49 4.16
N SER A 397 4.09 -25.36 2.86
CA SER A 397 4.79 -24.17 2.35
C SER A 397 3.92 -22.91 2.46
N ASP A 398 2.65 -23.01 2.05
CA ASP A 398 1.70 -21.91 2.11
C ASP A 398 1.41 -21.54 3.59
N LEU A 399 1.25 -22.52 4.48
CA LEU A 399 1.08 -22.28 5.92
C LEU A 399 2.28 -21.56 6.54
N ARG A 400 3.51 -21.87 6.11
CA ARG A 400 4.71 -21.12 6.54
C ARG A 400 4.70 -19.68 6.06
N GLN A 401 4.26 -19.43 4.83
CA GLN A 401 4.14 -18.08 4.29
C GLN A 401 3.06 -17.29 5.03
N VAL A 402 1.89 -17.90 5.23
CA VAL A 402 0.76 -17.31 5.95
C VAL A 402 1.10 -17.02 7.40
N ARG A 403 1.82 -17.93 8.09
CA ARG A 403 2.35 -17.67 9.45
C ARG A 403 3.26 -16.45 9.50
N ARG A 404 4.06 -16.20 8.45
CA ARG A 404 4.99 -15.06 8.38
C ARG A 404 4.29 -13.74 8.04
N ALA A 405 3.07 -13.77 7.55
CA ALA A 405 2.25 -12.56 7.42
C ALA A 405 1.60 -12.24 8.76
N TRP A 406 1.42 -10.97 9.08
CA TRP A 406 0.54 -10.58 10.19
C TRP A 406 -0.89 -11.06 9.89
N PRO A 407 -1.77 -11.31 10.88
CA PRO A 407 -1.52 -11.70 12.28
C PRO A 407 -1.19 -13.21 12.44
N GLY A 408 -0.59 -13.85 11.44
CA GLY A 408 -0.46 -15.31 11.34
C GLY A 408 0.27 -15.99 12.48
N GLU A 409 1.22 -15.33 13.13
CA GLU A 409 1.90 -15.87 14.31
C GLU A 409 0.99 -16.09 15.53
N PHE A 410 -0.16 -15.43 15.61
CA PHE A 410 -1.14 -15.69 16.67
C PHE A 410 -2.00 -16.91 16.40
N PHE A 411 -2.06 -17.35 15.14
CA PHE A 411 -2.93 -18.43 14.69
C PHE A 411 -2.18 -19.69 14.30
N LEU A 412 -0.86 -19.61 14.05
CA LEU A 412 -0.04 -20.73 13.61
C LEU A 412 1.29 -20.76 14.38
N ALA A 413 1.57 -21.90 15.02
CA ALA A 413 2.85 -22.13 15.69
C ALA A 413 3.40 -23.54 15.43
N PRO A 414 4.73 -23.71 15.47
CA PRO A 414 5.36 -25.03 15.47
C PRO A 414 4.87 -25.86 16.66
N TYR A 415 4.47 -27.11 16.42
CA TYR A 415 3.92 -27.99 17.44
C TYR A 415 5.03 -28.75 18.17
N ARG A 416 5.17 -28.54 19.48
CA ARG A 416 6.07 -29.31 20.38
C ARG A 416 7.50 -29.50 19.84
N GLY A 417 8.09 -28.43 19.32
CA GLY A 417 9.46 -28.45 18.80
C GLY A 417 9.63 -29.12 17.42
N THR A 418 8.54 -29.55 16.78
CA THR A 418 8.54 -30.01 15.38
C THR A 418 8.42 -28.84 14.42
N GLU A 419 8.71 -29.06 13.13
CA GLU A 419 8.42 -28.09 12.06
C GLU A 419 6.94 -28.07 11.63
N GLU A 420 6.11 -28.96 12.21
CA GLU A 420 4.68 -29.01 11.91
C GLU A 420 3.97 -27.78 12.47
N LEU A 421 3.35 -26.97 11.60
CA LEU A 421 2.55 -25.83 12.00
C LEU A 421 1.12 -26.28 12.36
N ARG A 422 0.68 -25.91 13.55
CA ARG A 422 -0.68 -26.16 14.03
C ARG A 422 -1.43 -24.88 14.38
N PHE A 423 -2.75 -24.95 14.26
CA PHE A 423 -3.63 -23.85 14.56
C PHE A 423 -3.74 -23.62 16.07
N LEU A 424 -3.70 -22.35 16.44
CA LEU A 424 -3.86 -21.88 17.81
C LEU A 424 -5.29 -21.36 18.04
N LYS A 425 -5.82 -21.65 19.22
CA LYS A 425 -7.01 -21.01 19.78
C LYS A 425 -6.67 -19.59 20.23
N ASN A 426 -7.69 -18.78 20.50
CA ASN A 426 -7.52 -17.42 21.02
C ASN A 426 -6.81 -17.37 22.40
N ASP A 427 -6.83 -18.46 23.17
CA ASP A 427 -6.08 -18.57 24.43
C ASP A 427 -4.60 -18.99 24.23
N GLY A 428 -4.18 -19.20 22.98
CA GLY A 428 -2.85 -19.65 22.59
C GLY A 428 -2.58 -21.13 22.77
N ASN A 429 -3.56 -21.93 23.21
CA ASN A 429 -3.43 -23.38 23.20
C ASN A 429 -3.66 -23.90 21.77
N PHE A 430 -3.06 -25.04 21.46
CA PHE A 430 -3.32 -25.71 20.19
C PHE A 430 -4.77 -26.21 20.12
N HIS A 431 -5.32 -26.20 18.91
CA HIS A 431 -6.48 -27.04 18.59
C HIS A 431 -6.13 -28.53 18.79
N ASP A 432 -7.13 -29.34 19.12
CA ASP A 432 -6.94 -30.79 19.19
C ASP A 432 -6.74 -31.36 17.78
N TRP A 433 -6.45 -32.66 17.71
CA TRP A 433 -6.13 -33.31 16.44
C TRP A 433 -7.28 -33.29 15.44
N GLU A 434 -8.52 -33.47 15.91
CA GLU A 434 -9.70 -33.49 15.06
C GLU A 434 -9.96 -32.09 14.48
N ASP A 435 -9.83 -31.06 15.32
CA ASP A 435 -9.93 -29.67 14.89
C ASP A 435 -8.81 -29.28 13.91
N GLN A 436 -7.58 -29.74 14.15
CA GLN A 436 -6.44 -29.47 13.27
C GLN A 436 -6.66 -30.06 11.87
N ASP A 437 -7.08 -31.32 11.76
CA ASP A 437 -7.42 -31.96 10.49
C ASP A 437 -8.57 -31.23 9.79
N ARG A 438 -9.63 -30.90 10.55
CA ARG A 438 -10.79 -30.17 10.02
C ARG A 438 -10.43 -28.80 9.46
N LEU A 439 -9.60 -28.03 10.18
CA LEU A 439 -9.13 -26.72 9.72
C LEU A 439 -8.26 -26.84 8.48
N LEU A 440 -7.37 -27.84 8.37
CA LEU A 440 -6.59 -28.06 7.15
C LEU A 440 -7.46 -28.40 5.94
N ARG A 441 -8.50 -29.23 6.11
CA ARG A 441 -9.46 -29.53 5.02
C ARG A 441 -10.24 -28.31 4.60
N MET A 442 -10.71 -27.51 5.56
CA MET A 442 -11.38 -26.23 5.28
C MET A 442 -10.44 -25.28 4.53
N VAL A 443 -9.20 -25.12 4.99
CA VAL A 443 -8.17 -24.29 4.35
C VAL A 443 -7.90 -24.77 2.92
N ALA A 444 -7.73 -26.07 2.73
CA ALA A 444 -7.53 -26.66 1.40
C ALA A 444 -8.66 -26.27 0.46
N ARG A 445 -9.92 -26.40 0.89
CA ARG A 445 -11.10 -26.01 0.10
C ARG A 445 -11.13 -24.52 -0.21
N VAL A 446 -10.99 -23.66 0.81
CA VAL A 446 -11.03 -22.20 0.63
C VAL A 446 -9.93 -21.70 -0.31
N TRP A 447 -8.73 -22.27 -0.21
CA TRP A 447 -7.59 -21.82 -1.02
C TRP A 447 -7.54 -22.46 -2.41
N CYS A 448 -8.20 -23.61 -2.56
CA CYS A 448 -8.37 -24.30 -3.82
C CYS A 448 -9.46 -23.65 -4.68
N GLU A 449 -10.65 -23.48 -4.11
CA GLU A 449 -11.78 -22.83 -4.76
C GLU A 449 -11.63 -21.32 -4.59
N THR A 450 -10.84 -20.70 -5.49
CA THR A 450 -10.51 -19.27 -5.37
C THR A 450 -11.77 -18.45 -5.28
N ALA A 451 -11.85 -17.73 -4.18
CA ALA A 451 -12.83 -16.68 -3.99
C ALA A 451 -12.68 -15.62 -5.09
N VAL A 452 -13.80 -14.99 -5.42
CA VAL A 452 -13.76 -13.67 -6.04
C VAL A 452 -13.34 -12.69 -4.96
N ASN A 453 -12.28 -11.92 -5.21
CA ASN A 453 -11.78 -10.92 -4.27
C ASN A 453 -12.12 -9.53 -4.79
N GLY A 454 -12.21 -8.56 -3.88
CA GLY A 454 -12.23 -7.16 -4.29
C GLY A 454 -10.93 -6.74 -4.99
N HIS A 455 -10.99 -5.64 -5.73
CA HIS A 455 -9.91 -5.25 -6.63
C HIS A 455 -8.65 -4.75 -5.90
N PHE A 456 -8.78 -4.32 -4.64
CA PHE A 456 -7.65 -3.87 -3.81
C PHE A 456 -6.71 -5.02 -3.37
N VAL A 457 -7.14 -6.29 -3.43
CA VAL A 457 -6.32 -7.46 -3.03
C VAL A 457 -5.11 -7.68 -3.93
N SER A 458 -5.19 -7.31 -5.20
CA SER A 458 -4.23 -7.74 -6.23
C SER A 458 -3.23 -6.64 -6.61
N MET A 459 -2.34 -6.92 -7.58
CA MET A 459 -1.52 -5.88 -8.22
C MET A 459 -2.37 -4.80 -8.91
N ALA A 460 -3.65 -5.04 -9.14
CA ALA A 460 -4.60 -4.05 -9.63
C ALA A 460 -5.13 -3.10 -8.53
N SER A 461 -4.55 -3.10 -7.33
CA SER A 461 -5.01 -2.27 -6.21
C SER A 461 -5.10 -0.78 -6.53
N ILE A 462 -4.27 -0.32 -7.45
CA ILE A 462 -4.26 1.03 -7.99
C ILE A 462 -5.50 1.38 -8.84
N ASN A 463 -6.37 0.41 -9.15
CA ASN A 463 -7.71 0.71 -9.68
C ASN A 463 -8.64 1.26 -8.59
N ASP A 464 -8.31 1.11 -7.31
CA ASP A 464 -9.11 1.62 -6.21
C ASP A 464 -8.54 2.97 -5.69
N PRO A 465 -9.33 4.06 -5.67
CA PRO A 465 -8.90 5.39 -5.23
C PRO A 465 -8.23 5.46 -3.86
N VAL A 466 -8.52 4.50 -2.96
CA VAL A 466 -7.86 4.39 -1.64
C VAL A 466 -6.34 4.22 -1.78
N PHE A 467 -5.87 3.62 -2.88
CA PHE A 467 -4.47 3.29 -3.12
C PHE A 467 -3.54 4.47 -2.89
N TYR A 468 -3.88 5.65 -3.42
CA TYR A 468 -3.02 6.82 -3.38
C TYR A 468 -2.91 7.42 -1.96
N ALA A 469 -3.96 7.40 -1.15
CA ALA A 469 -3.82 7.83 0.24
C ALA A 469 -3.08 6.78 1.10
N ALA A 470 -3.31 5.48 0.82
CA ALA A 470 -2.73 4.38 1.58
C ALA A 470 -1.24 4.16 1.29
N HIS A 471 -0.77 4.31 0.04
CA HIS A 471 0.61 3.99 -0.33
C HIS A 471 1.60 5.15 -0.14
N VAL A 472 1.13 6.40 -0.05
CA VAL A 472 1.95 7.54 0.41
C VAL A 472 2.53 7.28 1.81
N TYR A 473 1.89 6.42 2.59
CA TYR A 473 2.41 5.94 3.88
C TYR A 473 3.81 5.32 3.77
N PHE A 474 4.08 4.51 2.72
CA PHE A 474 5.39 3.89 2.55
C PHE A 474 6.44 4.91 2.15
N ASP A 475 6.09 5.89 1.33
CA ASP A 475 6.99 7.01 1.04
C ASP A 475 7.33 7.84 2.30
N ARG A 476 6.33 8.11 3.14
CA ARG A 476 6.54 8.73 4.45
C ARG A 476 7.53 7.95 5.31
N LEU A 477 7.43 6.63 5.28
CA LEU A 477 8.35 5.75 5.99
C LEU A 477 9.76 5.81 5.41
N SER A 478 9.91 5.79 4.08
CA SER A 478 11.21 6.02 3.43
C SER A 478 11.86 7.32 3.88
N HIS A 479 11.09 8.42 3.93
CA HIS A 479 11.56 9.73 4.41
C HIS A 479 12.01 9.67 5.87
N PHE A 480 11.22 9.03 6.74
CA PHE A 480 11.58 8.85 8.15
C PHE A 480 12.92 8.10 8.31
N LEU A 481 13.09 6.99 7.59
CA LEU A 481 14.28 6.16 7.67
C LEU A 481 15.51 6.91 7.13
N ALA A 482 15.35 7.63 6.02
CA ALA A 482 16.40 8.45 5.44
C ALA A 482 16.88 9.58 6.37
N LEU A 483 15.99 10.07 7.24
CA LEU A 483 16.26 11.12 8.22
C LEU A 483 16.59 10.58 9.62
N SER A 484 16.92 9.29 9.75
CA SER A 484 17.26 8.66 11.04
C SER A 484 18.76 8.35 11.16
N PRO A 485 19.58 9.29 11.70
CA PRO A 485 20.97 9.02 12.04
C PRO A 485 21.12 7.82 12.97
N ALA A 486 20.20 7.64 13.94
CA ALA A 486 20.30 6.55 14.89
C ALA A 486 20.19 5.16 14.23
N LEU A 487 19.38 5.02 13.17
CA LEU A 487 19.34 3.77 12.40
C LEU A 487 20.65 3.54 11.65
N MET A 488 21.18 4.58 10.99
CA MET A 488 22.45 4.50 10.26
C MET A 488 23.63 4.20 11.21
N GLU A 489 23.68 4.82 12.39
CA GLU A 489 24.69 4.60 13.44
C GLU A 489 24.64 3.19 14.03
N ARG A 490 23.47 2.54 14.03
CA ARG A 490 23.31 1.13 14.42
C ARG A 490 23.85 0.16 13.36
N GLY A 491 24.41 0.67 12.26
CA GLY A 491 24.90 -0.13 11.15
C GLY A 491 23.79 -0.66 10.26
N PHE A 492 22.61 -0.01 10.26
CA PHE A 492 21.55 -0.37 9.33
C PHE A 492 22.03 -0.16 7.89
N ASN A 493 22.18 -1.26 7.19
CA ASN A 493 22.73 -1.28 5.86
C ASN A 493 21.65 -0.96 4.84
N ARG A 494 21.62 0.31 4.40
CA ARG A 494 20.82 0.76 3.25
C ARG A 494 21.38 0.33 1.90
N THR A 495 22.60 -0.20 1.84
CA THR A 495 23.12 -0.71 0.57
C THR A 495 22.30 -1.92 0.17
N TRP A 496 21.68 -1.81 -0.99
CA TRP A 496 21.16 -2.96 -1.70
C TRP A 496 22.39 -3.79 -1.97
N SER A 497 22.46 -5.01 -1.44
CA SER A 497 23.63 -5.86 -1.69
C SER A 497 23.84 -5.89 -3.19
N GLU A 498 24.96 -5.37 -3.68
CA GLU A 498 25.46 -5.76 -4.99
C GLU A 498 25.40 -7.26 -4.93
N ALA A 499 24.51 -7.86 -5.72
CA ALA A 499 24.51 -9.29 -5.86
C ALA A 499 25.94 -9.59 -6.29
N LYS A 500 26.75 -10.13 -5.38
CA LYS A 500 28.04 -10.70 -5.74
C LYS A 500 27.68 -11.86 -6.64
N GLY A 501 27.50 -11.57 -7.92
CA GLY A 501 27.34 -12.54 -8.97
C GLY A 501 28.49 -13.51 -8.80
N GLY A 502 28.16 -14.78 -8.66
CA GLY A 502 29.14 -15.83 -8.52
C GLY A 502 30.03 -15.87 -9.76
N GLU A 503 31.24 -15.33 -9.66
CA GLU A 503 32.32 -15.55 -10.63
C GLU A 503 33.72 -15.65 -10.01
N GLU A 504 33.84 -15.92 -8.70
CA GLU A 504 35.14 -16.28 -8.12
C GLU A 504 35.17 -17.71 -7.57
N GLY A 505 35.66 -18.61 -8.44
CA GLY A 505 36.57 -19.67 -8.00
C GLY A 505 36.02 -21.10 -7.98
N LEU A 506 35.85 -21.72 -9.16
CA LEU A 506 36.07 -23.17 -9.33
C LEU A 506 36.38 -23.49 -10.81
N GLN A 507 37.50 -22.96 -11.30
CA GLN A 507 38.29 -23.61 -12.35
C GLN A 507 39.63 -24.01 -11.74
N GLU A 508 39.71 -25.25 -11.26
CA GLU A 508 40.66 -26.26 -11.73
C GLU A 508 40.78 -27.45 -10.75
N LYS A 509 40.76 -28.64 -11.36
CA LYS A 509 41.18 -29.97 -10.86
C LYS A 509 40.16 -30.80 -10.08
N GLY A 510 39.56 -31.74 -10.80
CA GLY A 510 39.02 -32.96 -10.20
C GLY A 510 38.16 -33.76 -11.16
N GLU A 511 38.78 -34.62 -11.95
CA GLU A 511 38.12 -35.66 -12.75
C GLU A 511 37.10 -36.48 -11.92
N GLY A 512 35.95 -36.82 -12.52
CA GLY A 512 35.30 -38.09 -12.22
C GLY A 512 33.80 -38.08 -11.92
N LYS A 513 33.06 -38.63 -12.89
CA LYS A 513 31.83 -39.44 -12.77
C LYS A 513 30.48 -38.72 -12.73
N ASP A 514 29.83 -38.78 -13.88
CA ASP A 514 28.39 -38.95 -14.05
C ASP A 514 27.80 -39.90 -12.98
N ARG A 515 26.84 -39.39 -12.20
CA ARG A 515 25.76 -40.19 -11.62
C ARG A 515 24.47 -39.39 -11.56
N GLN A 516 23.45 -40.00 -12.16
CA GLN A 516 22.03 -39.66 -12.09
C GLN A 516 21.59 -39.35 -10.64
N ARG A 517 20.84 -38.26 -10.48
CA ARG A 517 20.02 -37.97 -9.30
C ARG A 517 18.56 -38.17 -9.67
N GLU A 518 18.12 -39.41 -9.55
CA GLU A 518 16.72 -39.78 -9.33
C GLU A 518 16.68 -40.58 -8.03
N GLY A 519 15.86 -40.15 -7.08
CA GLY A 519 15.53 -40.89 -5.86
C GLY A 519 16.21 -40.35 -4.61
N ASP A 520 15.51 -39.48 -3.87
CA ASP A 520 15.71 -39.22 -2.43
C ASP A 520 14.43 -38.63 -1.81
N ASP A 521 13.30 -39.31 -1.99
CA ASP A 521 11.98 -38.92 -1.42
C ASP A 521 11.43 -39.95 -0.41
N ALA A 522 12.25 -40.90 0.06
CA ALA A 522 11.78 -42.11 0.77
C ALA A 522 12.31 -42.34 2.19
N ASP A 523 13.02 -41.42 2.84
CA ASP A 523 13.72 -41.71 4.12
C ASP A 523 13.31 -40.85 5.32
N TRP A 524 12.02 -40.49 5.43
CA TRP A 524 11.48 -39.70 6.57
C TRP A 524 10.64 -40.50 7.57
N GLU A 525 10.45 -41.82 7.39
CA GLU A 525 9.60 -42.63 8.27
C GLU A 525 10.27 -43.11 9.58
N ARG A 526 11.54 -42.76 9.87
CA ARG A 526 12.30 -43.40 10.97
C ARG A 526 12.61 -42.57 12.22
N ASP A 527 12.32 -41.26 12.25
CA ASP A 527 12.86 -40.36 13.29
C ASP A 527 11.86 -39.83 14.34
N PHE A 528 10.66 -40.42 14.47
CA PHE A 528 9.62 -39.87 15.36
C PHE A 528 9.62 -40.36 16.82
N GLU A 529 10.62 -41.10 17.29
CA GLU A 529 10.71 -41.53 18.70
C GLU A 529 11.92 -40.93 19.43
N GLY A 530 11.68 -39.80 20.10
CA GLY A 530 12.44 -39.42 21.29
C GLY A 530 13.07 -38.03 21.24
N ARG A 531 12.43 -37.07 21.93
CA ARG A 531 13.05 -36.22 22.97
C ARG A 531 12.04 -35.20 23.51
N GLY A 532 11.93 -35.16 24.83
CA GLY A 532 11.21 -34.13 25.58
C GLY A 532 12.16 -33.13 26.22
N GLU A 533 11.53 -32.07 26.77
CA GLU A 533 12.04 -31.09 27.74
C GLU A 533 12.81 -29.86 27.21
N ILE A 534 12.09 -28.92 26.56
CA ILE A 534 12.35 -27.45 26.63
C ILE A 534 10.99 -26.71 26.47
N GLU A 535 10.10 -26.75 27.46
CA GLU A 535 8.72 -26.23 27.33
C GLU A 535 8.42 -24.91 28.09
N ASP A 536 9.27 -24.46 29.02
CA ASP A 536 8.87 -23.39 29.94
C ASP A 536 9.22 -21.94 29.52
N ASP A 537 10.24 -21.74 28.66
CA ASP A 537 10.79 -20.39 28.42
C ASP A 537 10.06 -19.62 27.29
N VAL A 538 9.49 -20.35 26.31
CA VAL A 538 8.71 -19.76 25.20
C VAL A 538 7.32 -19.32 25.65
N MET A 539 6.73 -20.03 26.63
CA MET A 539 5.41 -19.70 27.18
C MET A 539 5.42 -18.45 28.07
N ALA A 540 6.59 -18.03 28.60
CA ALA A 540 6.72 -16.85 29.44
C ALA A 540 6.66 -15.53 28.64
N ARG A 541 7.25 -15.48 27.44
CA ARG A 541 7.26 -14.28 26.58
C ARG A 541 5.89 -13.94 26.00
N ASN A 542 5.08 -14.95 25.67
CA ASN A 542 3.73 -14.77 25.11
C ASN A 542 2.70 -14.26 26.13
N ARG A 543 2.93 -14.40 27.44
CA ARG A 543 1.99 -13.89 28.48
C ARG A 543 2.10 -12.37 28.68
N GLN A 544 3.27 -11.76 28.45
CA GLN A 544 3.48 -10.32 28.67
C GLN A 544 2.76 -9.43 27.65
N VAL A 545 2.65 -9.86 26.39
CA VAL A 545 1.93 -9.12 25.35
C VAL A 545 0.41 -9.15 25.60
N ARG A 546 -0.11 -10.25 26.15
CA ARG A 546 -1.57 -10.51 26.31
C ARG A 546 -2.23 -9.73 27.43
N HIS A 547 -1.50 -9.37 28.49
CA HIS A 547 -2.08 -8.63 29.62
C HIS A 547 -2.48 -7.18 29.24
N ARG A 548 -1.95 -6.63 28.14
CA ARG A 548 -2.30 -5.29 27.63
C ARG A 548 -3.57 -5.27 26.77
N HIS A 549 -3.91 -6.34 26.05
CA HIS A 549 -5.13 -6.38 25.20
C HIS A 549 -6.42 -6.69 25.96
N GLY A 550 -6.36 -7.50 27.03
CA GLY A 550 -7.55 -7.84 27.83
C GLY A 550 -8.22 -6.65 28.54
N ARG A 551 -7.53 -5.51 28.71
CA ARG A 551 -8.08 -4.30 29.36
C ARG A 551 -8.87 -3.38 28.43
N LEU A 552 -8.64 -3.41 27.12
CA LEU A 552 -9.40 -2.56 26.17
C LEU A 552 -10.83 -3.09 25.94
N ARG A 553 -11.04 -4.41 25.98
CA ARG A 553 -12.32 -5.05 25.64
C ARG A 553 -13.48 -4.73 26.61
N ARG A 554 -13.20 -4.44 27.89
CA ARG A 554 -14.27 -4.19 28.90
C ARG A 554 -14.93 -2.81 28.81
N ARG A 555 -14.53 -1.93 27.89
CA ARG A 555 -15.07 -0.56 27.82
C ARG A 555 -16.06 -0.32 26.67
N VAL A 556 -16.25 -1.28 25.76
CA VAL A 556 -17.03 -1.08 24.53
C VAL A 556 -18.37 -1.85 24.53
N GLU A 557 -18.55 -2.86 25.39
CA GLU A 557 -19.77 -3.71 25.41
C GLU A 557 -20.97 -3.11 26.19
N ALA A 558 -21.12 -1.79 26.23
CA ALA A 558 -22.30 -1.14 26.82
C ALA A 558 -22.88 -0.09 25.88
N GLY A 559 -23.77 -0.53 24.98
CA GLY A 559 -24.56 0.33 24.11
C GLY A 559 -25.49 -0.47 23.21
N GLU A 560 -26.79 -0.43 23.51
CA GLU A 560 -27.85 -1.25 22.93
C GLU A 560 -28.33 -0.83 21.53
N ARG A 561 -29.08 -1.78 20.95
CA ARG A 561 -29.82 -1.84 19.68
C ARG A 561 -30.70 -0.62 19.36
N GLU A 562 -30.87 -0.37 18.05
CA GLU A 562 -32.17 -0.06 17.45
C GLU A 562 -32.25 -0.60 16.01
N THR A 563 -33.42 -1.14 15.65
CA THR A 563 -33.75 -1.74 14.35
C THR A 563 -34.53 -0.74 13.50
N SER A 564 -34.28 -0.65 12.19
CA SER A 564 -35.28 -0.11 11.26
C SER A 564 -35.32 -0.88 9.93
N SER A 565 -36.54 -1.13 9.49
CA SER A 565 -36.90 -1.80 8.24
C SER A 565 -37.00 -0.80 7.10
N ALA A 566 -36.51 -1.14 5.90
CA ALA A 566 -36.92 -0.47 4.67
C ALA A 566 -37.18 -1.49 3.55
N ARG A 567 -38.31 -1.28 2.87
CA ARG A 567 -38.88 -2.11 1.81
C ARG A 567 -38.19 -1.83 0.47
N GLY A 568 -38.12 -2.88 -0.34
CA GLY A 568 -37.37 -2.92 -1.59
C GLY A 568 -38.02 -2.24 -2.79
N ALA A 569 -37.16 -1.95 -3.75
CA ALA A 569 -37.48 -1.75 -5.15
C ALA A 569 -36.44 -2.55 -5.97
N THR A 570 -36.88 -3.65 -6.58
CA THR A 570 -36.07 -4.47 -7.49
C THR A 570 -36.00 -3.77 -8.84
N GLN A 571 -34.81 -3.36 -9.27
CA GLN A 571 -34.56 -2.90 -10.63
C GLN A 571 -33.78 -3.99 -11.36
N GLN A 572 -34.40 -4.58 -12.39
CA GLN A 572 -33.75 -5.56 -13.26
C GLN A 572 -32.68 -4.82 -14.09
N VAL A 573 -31.43 -5.27 -13.98
CA VAL A 573 -30.35 -4.87 -14.87
C VAL A 573 -30.31 -5.88 -16.01
N GLU A 574 -30.57 -5.41 -17.23
CA GLU A 574 -30.42 -6.21 -18.45
C GLU A 574 -28.95 -6.58 -18.65
N GLN A 575 -28.67 -7.89 -18.66
CA GLN A 575 -27.42 -8.45 -19.14
C GLN A 575 -27.34 -8.23 -20.66
N ARG A 576 -26.29 -7.56 -21.13
CA ARG A 576 -25.97 -7.46 -22.56
C ARG A 576 -25.12 -8.66 -22.97
N ASP A 577 -25.47 -9.23 -24.12
CA ASP A 577 -24.79 -10.36 -24.76
C ASP A 577 -23.32 -10.05 -25.08
N VAL A 578 -22.44 -10.95 -24.64
CA VAL A 578 -21.01 -10.97 -24.98
C VAL A 578 -20.86 -11.50 -26.43
N PRO A 579 -20.02 -10.89 -27.29
CA PRO A 579 -19.84 -11.35 -28.67
C PRO A 579 -19.32 -12.79 -28.78
N LYS A 580 -19.89 -13.56 -29.71
CA LYS A 580 -19.67 -15.01 -29.90
C LYS A 580 -18.35 -15.40 -30.59
N ASP A 581 -17.50 -14.44 -30.94
CA ASP A 581 -16.38 -14.69 -31.87
C ASP A 581 -14.99 -14.52 -31.21
N TRP A 582 -14.90 -14.64 -29.88
CA TRP A 582 -13.63 -14.60 -29.15
C TRP A 582 -12.98 -16.00 -29.08
N ASP A 583 -12.26 -16.37 -30.14
CA ASP A 583 -11.36 -17.53 -30.11
C ASP A 583 -10.21 -17.28 -29.14
N SER A 584 -10.27 -17.89 -27.96
CA SER A 584 -9.24 -17.80 -26.94
C SER A 584 -8.01 -18.64 -27.32
N PRO A 585 -6.77 -18.08 -27.28
CA PRO A 585 -5.58 -18.88 -27.51
C PRO A 585 -5.42 -19.92 -26.40
N LYS A 586 -5.37 -21.21 -26.79
CA LYS A 586 -4.90 -22.30 -25.93
C LYS A 586 -3.39 -22.20 -25.79
N GLU A 587 -2.91 -21.26 -24.99
CA GLU A 587 -1.51 -21.23 -24.56
C GLU A 587 -1.38 -21.78 -23.14
N SER A 588 -0.47 -22.73 -23.00
CA SER A 588 -0.03 -23.31 -21.75
C SER A 588 0.41 -22.21 -20.78
N ILE A 589 -0.27 -22.11 -19.65
CA ILE A 589 0.15 -21.28 -18.52
C ILE A 589 1.49 -21.86 -18.02
N ALA A 590 2.59 -21.19 -18.36
CA ALA A 590 3.95 -21.58 -18.01
C ALA A 590 4.11 -21.69 -16.49
N SER A 591 4.71 -22.79 -16.07
CA SER A 591 4.87 -23.22 -14.69
C SER A 591 6.24 -22.81 -14.14
N ASP A 592 6.45 -21.53 -13.85
CA ASP A 592 7.75 -21.10 -13.31
C ASP A 592 7.59 -20.60 -11.86
N GLY A 593 8.00 -21.48 -10.93
CA GLY A 593 8.43 -21.11 -9.58
C GLY A 593 9.84 -20.51 -9.56
N GLU A 594 10.45 -20.32 -10.73
CA GLU A 594 11.45 -19.30 -10.93
C GLU A 594 10.70 -17.98 -11.06
N MET A 595 10.85 -17.10 -10.07
CA MET A 595 10.53 -15.69 -10.29
C MET A 595 11.31 -15.32 -11.55
N ARG A 596 10.63 -15.13 -12.69
CA ARG A 596 11.28 -14.61 -13.91
C ARG A 596 12.16 -13.46 -13.45
N ASP A 597 13.39 -13.40 -13.95
CA ASP A 597 14.26 -12.24 -13.75
C ASP A 597 13.50 -11.01 -14.31
N CYS A 598 12.69 -10.39 -13.46
CA CYS A 598 12.01 -9.16 -13.79
C CYS A 598 13.06 -8.05 -13.73
N LEU A 599 12.91 -7.06 -14.60
CA LEU A 599 13.75 -5.89 -14.65
C LEU A 599 13.61 -5.13 -13.33
N GLY A 600 14.74 -4.64 -12.82
CA GLY A 600 14.79 -3.87 -11.60
C GLY A 600 15.25 -4.65 -10.36
N GLY A 601 15.39 -5.98 -10.43
CA GLY A 601 15.82 -6.78 -9.27
C GLY A 601 17.13 -6.31 -8.62
N ARG A 602 17.98 -5.56 -9.35
CA ARG A 602 19.24 -4.98 -8.87
C ARG A 602 19.17 -3.46 -8.77
N TYR A 603 20.01 -2.89 -7.91
CA TYR A 603 20.04 -1.44 -7.64
C TYR A 603 20.46 -0.58 -8.85
N THR A 604 21.23 -1.18 -9.76
CA THR A 604 21.69 -0.55 -11.01
C THR A 604 20.75 -0.81 -12.18
N ASP A 605 19.78 -1.69 -12.02
CA ASP A 605 18.85 -2.00 -13.10
C ASP A 605 17.99 -0.77 -13.40
N PRO A 606 17.56 -0.60 -14.67
CA PRO A 606 16.59 0.42 -15.01
C PRO A 606 15.28 0.16 -14.25
N SER A 607 14.47 1.21 -14.18
CA SER A 607 13.13 1.19 -13.61
C SER A 607 12.10 1.62 -14.66
N PRO A 608 10.79 1.40 -14.45
CA PRO A 608 9.78 1.91 -15.37
C PRO A 608 9.67 3.45 -15.40
N PHE A 609 10.40 4.15 -14.54
CA PHE A 609 10.33 5.60 -14.41
C PHE A 609 11.42 6.26 -15.25
N THR A 610 11.01 7.26 -16.03
CA THR A 610 11.93 8.11 -16.77
C THR A 610 11.95 9.51 -16.13
N PRO A 611 13.00 10.31 -16.37
CA PRO A 611 13.03 11.71 -15.98
C PRO A 611 11.80 12.50 -16.42
N TYR A 612 11.29 12.15 -17.61
CA TYR A 612 10.10 12.76 -18.18
C TYR A 612 8.84 12.52 -17.33
N LEU A 613 8.71 11.34 -16.73
CA LEU A 613 7.58 10.97 -15.89
C LEU A 613 7.65 11.60 -14.49
N MET A 614 8.85 11.96 -14.04
CA MET A 614 9.11 12.48 -12.69
C MET A 614 9.28 14.01 -12.64
N ALA A 615 9.34 14.68 -13.79
CA ALA A 615 9.53 16.13 -13.91
C ALA A 615 8.35 16.94 -13.38
N ALA A 616 8.62 18.19 -12.99
CA ALA A 616 7.71 19.11 -12.33
C ALA A 616 6.46 19.49 -13.17
N ALA A 617 5.49 20.14 -12.53
CA ALA A 617 4.16 20.39 -13.07
C ALA A 617 4.08 21.54 -14.10
N ASP A 618 5.04 22.47 -14.15
CA ASP A 618 4.99 23.62 -15.06
C ASP A 618 6.04 23.55 -16.19
N GLU A 619 5.70 24.13 -17.35
CA GLU A 619 6.49 24.05 -18.58
C GLU A 619 7.84 24.80 -18.49
N GLU A 620 7.95 25.81 -17.61
CA GLU A 620 9.15 26.66 -17.48
C GLU A 620 10.20 25.98 -16.60
N GLU A 621 9.79 25.40 -15.48
CA GLU A 621 10.61 24.53 -14.64
C GLU A 621 10.94 23.23 -15.38
N GLU A 622 10.03 22.73 -16.23
CA GLU A 622 10.30 21.62 -17.14
C GLU A 622 11.41 21.97 -18.14
N GLU A 623 11.33 23.08 -18.87
CA GLU A 623 12.36 23.52 -19.80
C GLU A 623 13.71 23.75 -19.08
N ARG A 624 13.67 24.37 -17.90
CA ARG A 624 14.85 24.55 -17.04
C ARG A 624 15.47 23.21 -16.65
N VAL A 625 14.68 22.28 -16.13
CA VAL A 625 15.15 20.95 -15.69
C VAL A 625 15.68 20.14 -16.87
N THR A 626 14.99 20.18 -18.02
CA THR A 626 15.43 19.47 -19.23
C THR A 626 16.75 20.04 -19.78
N ASN A 627 16.90 21.37 -19.77
CA ASN A 627 18.11 22.06 -20.25
C ASN A 627 19.29 21.99 -19.26
N GLU A 628 19.03 22.00 -17.94
CA GLU A 628 20.08 21.95 -16.91
C GLU A 628 20.55 20.53 -16.59
N GLN A 629 19.69 19.50 -16.76
CA GLN A 629 19.99 18.13 -16.35
C GLN A 629 20.25 17.14 -17.50
N ASP A 630 20.26 17.59 -18.77
CA ASP A 630 20.52 16.75 -19.95
C ASP A 630 19.68 15.45 -19.94
N LEU A 631 18.37 15.61 -19.69
CA LEU A 631 17.46 14.49 -19.48
C LEU A 631 17.04 13.88 -20.82
N ASP A 632 17.60 12.72 -21.16
CA ASP A 632 17.12 11.89 -22.26
C ASP A 632 15.71 11.34 -21.92
N PRO A 633 14.65 11.67 -22.68
CA PRO A 633 13.29 11.18 -22.45
C PRO A 633 13.18 9.65 -22.55
N GLY A 634 14.09 9.00 -23.28
CA GLY A 634 14.16 7.54 -23.42
C GLY A 634 14.98 6.86 -22.33
N ARG A 635 15.64 7.63 -21.46
CA ARG A 635 16.43 7.08 -20.36
C ARG A 635 15.53 6.68 -19.20
N HIS A 636 15.70 5.45 -18.73
CA HIS A 636 15.14 4.98 -17.48
C HIS A 636 16.07 5.34 -16.32
N TYR A 637 15.50 5.81 -15.21
CA TYR A 637 16.27 5.94 -13.98
C TYR A 637 16.67 4.55 -13.48
N SER A 638 17.88 4.43 -12.96
CA SER A 638 18.18 3.26 -12.12
C SER A 638 17.46 3.36 -10.78
N MET A 639 17.32 2.25 -10.07
CA MET A 639 16.75 2.28 -8.73
C MET A 639 17.54 3.12 -7.74
N LYS A 640 18.86 3.17 -7.89
CA LYS A 640 19.71 4.08 -7.14
C LYS A 640 19.31 5.54 -7.36
N GLU A 641 19.12 5.93 -8.61
CA GLU A 641 18.75 7.31 -8.95
C GLU A 641 17.38 7.67 -8.39
N ILE A 642 16.43 6.73 -8.38
CA ILE A 642 15.12 6.95 -7.74
C ILE A 642 15.27 7.12 -6.24
N ASP A 643 16.02 6.25 -5.55
CA ASP A 643 16.23 6.36 -4.10
C ASP A 643 16.92 7.68 -3.72
N GLU A 644 17.88 8.14 -4.52
CA GLU A 644 18.53 9.45 -4.36
C GLU A 644 17.56 10.61 -4.63
N LEU A 645 16.74 10.54 -5.68
CA LEU A 645 15.76 11.56 -6.05
C LEU A 645 14.64 11.67 -5.01
N MET A 646 14.19 10.54 -4.46
CA MET A 646 13.16 10.46 -3.42
C MET A 646 13.72 10.72 -2.01
N HIS A 647 15.00 11.05 -1.88
CA HIS A 647 15.57 11.42 -0.60
C HIS A 647 14.95 12.74 -0.09
N PRO A 648 14.49 12.83 1.17
CA PRO A 648 13.83 14.04 1.69
C PRO A 648 14.69 15.30 1.68
N LEU A 649 16.01 15.16 1.67
CA LEU A 649 16.97 16.27 1.54
C LEU A 649 17.32 16.62 0.09
N HIS A 650 16.86 15.84 -0.89
CA HIS A 650 17.10 16.14 -2.29
C HIS A 650 16.40 17.46 -2.67
N PRO A 651 17.09 18.44 -3.27
CA PRO A 651 16.50 19.75 -3.57
C PRO A 651 15.31 19.69 -4.53
N SER A 652 15.33 18.76 -5.49
CA SER A 652 14.24 18.64 -6.48
C SER A 652 13.02 17.86 -5.98
N LEU A 653 13.06 17.26 -4.79
CA LEU A 653 11.89 16.60 -4.22
C LEU A 653 11.01 17.66 -3.55
N PRO A 654 9.81 17.97 -4.09
CA PRO A 654 9.11 19.20 -3.77
C PRO A 654 8.32 19.12 -2.46
N TYR A 655 8.31 17.98 -1.76
CA TYR A 655 7.49 17.76 -0.58
C TYR A 655 8.25 17.17 0.62
N VAL A 656 7.65 17.34 1.80
CA VAL A 656 7.96 16.69 3.08
C VAL A 656 6.66 16.28 3.77
N TYR A 657 6.75 15.74 4.98
CA TYR A 657 5.60 15.32 5.78
C TYR A 657 5.45 16.19 7.03
N ASP A 658 4.20 16.49 7.41
CA ASP A 658 3.88 17.29 8.61
C ASP A 658 4.30 16.61 9.92
N ASP A 659 4.16 15.30 9.96
CA ASP A 659 4.52 14.45 11.07
C ASP A 659 5.33 13.28 10.54
N LEU A 660 6.59 13.14 10.94
CA LEU A 660 7.40 11.96 10.64
C LEU A 660 7.55 11.04 11.84
N VAL A 661 7.18 11.50 13.04
CA VAL A 661 7.53 10.82 14.29
C VAL A 661 6.35 10.11 14.92
N HIS A 662 5.10 10.39 14.57
CA HIS A 662 3.95 9.65 15.12
C HIS A 662 3.40 8.62 14.14
N TRP A 663 3.25 7.39 14.61
CA TRP A 663 2.74 6.25 13.84
C TRP A 663 1.70 5.53 14.68
N GLY A 664 0.43 5.55 14.24
CA GLY A 664 -0.69 4.99 15.03
C GLY A 664 -0.72 5.54 16.45
N GLY A 665 -0.61 6.87 16.59
CA GLY A 665 -0.61 7.56 17.88
C GLY A 665 0.60 7.33 18.78
N LYS A 666 1.60 6.54 18.36
CA LYS A 666 2.86 6.33 19.08
C LYS A 666 3.97 7.17 18.49
N ARG A 667 4.77 7.81 19.33
CA ARG A 667 5.98 8.51 18.89
C ARG A 667 7.13 7.50 18.68
N TRP A 668 7.67 7.46 17.47
CA TRP A 668 8.92 6.82 17.09
C TRP A 668 9.92 7.92 16.73
N ASP A 669 10.92 8.12 17.58
CA ASP A 669 11.90 9.20 17.41
C ASP A 669 13.10 8.70 16.60
N PRO A 670 13.38 9.27 15.42
CA PRO A 670 14.45 8.80 14.53
C PRO A 670 15.85 9.07 15.11
N ASN A 671 15.97 9.87 16.17
CA ASN A 671 17.23 10.21 16.81
C ASN A 671 17.48 9.42 18.11
N ARG A 672 16.54 8.57 18.55
CA ARG A 672 16.74 7.77 19.76
C ARG A 672 17.25 6.39 19.39
N THR A 673 18.50 6.09 19.77
CA THR A 673 18.92 4.71 20.00
C THR A 673 18.12 4.14 21.17
N LYS A 674 17.77 2.84 21.10
CA LYS A 674 16.96 2.12 22.11
C LYS A 674 17.30 2.45 23.56
#